data_AF-A0A0A2V9F2-F1
#
_entry.id   AF-A0A0A2V9F2-F1
#
_cell.length_a   1.000
_cell.length_b   1.000
_cell.length_c   1.000
_cell.angle_alpha   90.00
_cell.angle_beta   90.00
_cell.angle_gamma   90.00
#
_symmetry.space_group_name_H-M   'P 1'
#
loop_
_entity.id
_entity.type
_entity.pdbx_description
1 polymer ?
#
loop_
_entity_poly.entity_id
_entity_poly.type
_entity_poly.pdbx_seq_one_letter_code
_entity_poly.pdbx_strand_id
1 'polypeptide(L)'
;MASGIRVLVDPTQHDAANINKDEAMLECHRRNSWNRSLRGQNLGRERAKGEDVNWLTSLCMLPKAVPTARIMRFGYESAWYGTDEDKPKKTHVFDVAEMLLKEMEIYPRTWSGIHLNGITTTSKNSLVPWMQDIALSRTHSCGLLLVRESILENVLLAPGSEEHRKQRHFLVPFGRNEAFVGRDVVLDALRKRLPPTAHPHDCQRTAVEGLGGIGKTQNALEAAYYIHDAHPDCSVFWVPAVDPASLDRAYRDIGHALGVKGLDDEKADVRVLVHAALTMDDVGPCLWIIDNADERELLFGKPWTLKNLPFNRNGSILITTRNHEVAIRLDVPKPGLFKVDKMHRAESAKLLYWGLDESQIDDTMSTNALLDFLTDLPLAVKQASAYMAERNMSTARYLGHCQSSNKTLIRLLSKDFGDRGRYETTHNPVATTWLISFEYLSRDAPLAADYLQFISFLSEKNIPRSLLPDEDDELEADEALGTLQAYAFVTERLDTGWFDVHRLVRLVMHNWLAEKGEQVAWLTNVINRLDRIYPIPEHENKDVWMDYLSHAQAALETRAEATDKSRTSNLLLKVGQSSYKLGQYAAAKATHHKSLELRIKALDREGQFAAAKAIHRKVLELRTKVLGAEYLDTLSSINALVLALDRQGQYAAVEEMHCKVLELKTKVLGVEHLDTLGSINNLALALDRQGQYVAAEAMHRKVLEVRTKVLGAEHPNTLSSINALVLALDGQGQYAAVEEIHRKVLELKTKVLGVEHPDTLSSINNLALALDRQGQYVAAEAIYRKVLELRTKVLGAEHLNTLSSMHDLARALYRQGQYVAAEAMHRKVLELATEVLGAEHPNTLISMNDLARVL
;
A
#
# COMPACT_ATOMS: atom_id res chain seq x y z
N MET A 1 49.20 2.86 15.04
CA MET A 1 49.76 2.15 16.22
C MET A 1 48.60 1.47 16.94
N ALA A 2 48.75 0.16 17.14
CA ALA A 2 48.09 -0.74 18.09
C ALA A 2 46.59 -0.55 18.42
N SER A 3 45.82 -1.49 17.88
CA SER A 3 44.61 -2.12 18.38
C SER A 3 44.65 -2.55 19.85
N GLY A 4 43.48 -2.62 20.49
CA GLY A 4 43.31 -3.32 21.77
C GLY A 4 42.01 -3.00 22.50
N ILE A 5 40.95 -3.77 22.21
CA ILE A 5 39.84 -3.95 23.15
C ILE A 5 40.39 -4.70 24.36
N ARG A 6 40.41 -4.03 25.53
CA ARG A 6 40.62 -4.68 26.83
C ARG A 6 39.27 -5.05 27.41
N VAL A 7 39.12 -6.33 27.73
CA VAL A 7 38.17 -6.83 28.72
C VAL A 7 38.65 -6.37 30.10
N LEU A 8 37.78 -5.76 30.89
CA LEU A 8 37.94 -5.63 32.33
C LEU A 8 36.66 -6.08 33.02
N VAL A 9 36.84 -7.08 33.87
CA VAL A 9 35.88 -7.65 34.80
C VAL A 9 35.74 -6.73 36.01
N ASP A 10 34.51 -6.71 36.53
CA ASP A 10 34.01 -6.07 37.76
C ASP A 10 34.94 -6.23 38.99
N PRO A 11 34.96 -5.24 39.90
CA PRO A 11 34.57 -5.61 41.26
C PRO A 11 33.89 -4.49 42.10
N THR A 12 32.97 -4.95 42.95
CA THR A 12 32.70 -4.56 44.36
C THR A 12 31.29 -4.09 44.72
N GLN A 13 30.61 -5.06 45.33
CA GLN A 13 29.42 -5.05 46.19
C GLN A 13 29.38 -3.97 47.29
N HIS A 14 28.16 -3.50 47.58
CA HIS A 14 27.49 -3.37 48.90
C HIS A 14 26.16 -2.62 48.63
N ASP A 15 24.97 -2.94 49.12
CA ASP A 15 24.37 -4.00 49.92
C ASP A 15 22.84 -3.81 49.77
N ALA A 16 22.07 -4.88 49.57
CA ALA A 16 21.02 -5.43 50.45
C ALA A 16 19.82 -4.48 50.76
N ALA A 17 18.54 -4.87 50.68
CA ALA A 17 17.94 -6.19 50.77
C ALA A 17 16.45 -6.17 50.36
N ASN A 18 15.94 -7.39 50.13
CA ASN A 18 14.57 -7.88 50.37
C ASN A 18 13.44 -7.53 49.38
N ILE A 19 13.01 -8.53 48.58
CA ILE A 19 11.81 -9.36 48.84
C ILE A 19 11.64 -10.44 47.73
N ASN A 20 11.46 -11.71 48.16
CA ASN A 20 10.83 -12.90 47.54
C ASN A 20 11.01 -13.16 46.03
N LYS A 21 11.74 -14.18 45.56
CA LYS A 21 11.41 -15.64 45.60
C LYS A 21 9.91 -15.93 45.44
N ASP A 22 9.43 -15.89 44.21
CA ASP A 22 8.45 -16.82 43.63
C ASP A 22 8.13 -16.36 42.19
N GLU A 23 8.84 -16.87 41.18
CA GLU A 23 8.40 -16.74 39.78
C GLU A 23 9.04 -17.82 38.90
N ALA A 24 8.55 -19.05 39.10
CA ALA A 24 8.65 -20.13 38.15
C ALA A 24 7.31 -20.88 38.16
N MET A 25 6.27 -20.28 37.57
CA MET A 25 5.07 -20.97 37.08
C MET A 25 4.14 -19.97 36.39
N LEU A 26 4.12 -19.98 35.05
CA LEU A 26 2.95 -19.60 34.26
C LEU A 26 2.87 -20.57 33.07
N GLU A 27 2.69 -21.84 33.43
CA GLU A 27 2.21 -22.86 32.51
C GLU A 27 0.69 -22.97 32.64
N CYS A 28 0.02 -22.69 31.52
CA CYS A 28 -1.21 -23.34 31.05
C CYS A 28 -2.05 -24.09 32.09
N HIS A 29 -3.07 -23.42 32.64
CA HIS A 29 -4.20 -24.09 33.30
C HIS A 29 -5.49 -23.98 32.48
N ARG A 30 -5.70 -25.01 31.64
CA ARG A 30 -6.89 -25.90 31.54
C ARG A 30 -6.73 -26.71 30.24
N ARG A 31 -6.69 -28.05 30.26
CA ARG A 31 -7.61 -28.96 30.95
C ARG A 31 -6.94 -30.32 31.23
N ASN A 32 -7.05 -30.77 32.48
CA ASN A 32 -6.65 -32.09 32.97
C ASN A 32 -7.51 -33.21 32.39
N SER A 33 -6.91 -34.36 32.11
CA SER A 33 -7.04 -35.53 33.01
C SER A 33 -6.00 -36.61 32.65
N TRP A 34 -5.51 -37.30 33.69
CA TRP A 34 -4.66 -38.51 33.69
C TRP A 34 -3.13 -38.34 33.56
N ASN A 35 -2.44 -38.27 34.71
CA ASN A 35 -1.42 -39.27 35.07
C ASN A 35 -0.89 -39.10 36.51
N ARG A 36 -1.30 -40.02 37.40
CA ARG A 36 -0.51 -40.47 38.54
C ARG A 36 0.09 -41.81 38.16
N SER A 37 1.39 -41.89 37.90
CA SER A 37 2.24 -43.01 38.29
C SER A 37 3.69 -42.69 37.93
N LEU A 38 4.61 -43.15 38.78
CA LEU A 38 6.09 -43.15 38.63
C LEU A 38 6.83 -41.85 38.97
N ARG A 39 6.94 -41.59 40.27
CA ARG A 39 8.20 -41.12 40.86
C ARG A 39 9.21 -42.27 40.85
N GLY A 40 10.45 -41.98 40.46
CA GLY A 40 11.64 -42.62 41.01
C GLY A 40 12.54 -43.30 39.97
N GLN A 41 13.54 -42.57 39.48
CA GLN A 41 14.94 -43.01 39.53
C GLN A 41 15.89 -41.84 39.24
N ASN A 42 16.79 -41.60 40.20
CA ASN A 42 17.93 -40.69 40.12
C ASN A 42 19.08 -41.35 39.34
N LEU A 43 19.52 -40.72 38.25
CA LEU A 43 20.88 -40.78 37.67
C LEU A 43 21.02 -39.41 36.99
N GLY A 44 21.84 -38.45 37.42
CA GLY A 44 23.28 -38.47 37.64
C GLY A 44 23.78 -37.15 37.03
N ARG A 45 24.44 -36.30 37.83
CA ARG A 45 24.93 -34.98 37.42
C ARG A 45 26.00 -35.09 36.33
N GLU A 46 25.82 -34.41 35.20
CA GLU A 46 26.93 -33.82 34.44
C GLU A 46 26.55 -32.41 33.95
N ARG A 47 27.39 -31.44 34.34
CA ARG A 47 27.37 -30.06 33.82
C ARG A 47 28.00 -30.07 32.43
N ALA A 48 27.19 -29.94 31.38
CA ALA A 48 27.68 -29.56 30.06
C ALA A 48 27.44 -28.06 29.84
N LYS A 49 28.51 -27.40 29.37
CA LYS A 49 28.58 -25.96 29.08
C LYS A 49 27.59 -25.60 27.97
N GLY A 50 26.98 -24.41 28.07
CA GLY A 50 26.21 -23.82 26.99
C GLY A 50 27.11 -23.54 25.79
N GLU A 51 26.67 -24.00 24.63
CA GLU A 51 27.15 -23.53 23.33
C GLU A 51 26.03 -22.73 22.67
N ASP A 52 26.28 -21.45 22.45
CA ASP A 52 25.51 -20.60 21.55
C ASP A 52 25.71 -21.08 20.11
N VAL A 53 24.64 -21.58 19.49
CA VAL A 53 24.63 -21.96 18.08
C VAL A 53 24.54 -20.67 17.24
N ASN A 54 25.69 -20.22 16.74
CA ASN A 54 25.78 -19.10 15.81
C ASN A 54 25.53 -19.60 14.37
N TRP A 55 24.41 -19.22 13.77
CA TRP A 55 23.94 -19.69 12.45
C TRP A 55 24.68 -19.06 11.24
N LEU A 56 25.89 -18.54 11.45
CA LEU A 56 26.73 -17.91 10.41
C LEU A 56 28.03 -18.67 10.09
N THR A 57 28.22 -19.90 10.57
CA THR A 57 29.45 -20.68 10.31
C THR A 57 29.24 -22.02 9.61
N SER A 58 28.06 -22.29 9.04
CA SER A 58 27.84 -23.52 8.25
C SER A 58 28.14 -23.30 6.75
N LEU A 59 29.32 -23.79 6.33
CA LEU A 59 29.91 -23.60 5.00
C LEU A 59 29.33 -24.50 3.89
N CYS A 60 28.17 -25.13 4.11
CA CYS A 60 27.56 -26.12 3.21
C CYS A 60 26.21 -25.70 2.59
N MET A 61 25.85 -24.41 2.64
CA MET A 61 24.56 -23.90 2.13
C MET A 61 24.67 -22.72 1.14
N LEU A 62 25.77 -22.56 0.39
CA LEU A 62 25.76 -21.63 -0.77
C LEU A 62 26.46 -22.20 -2.03
N PRO A 63 25.88 -21.98 -3.24
CA PRO A 63 26.24 -22.68 -4.48
C PRO A 63 27.46 -22.08 -5.21
N LYS A 64 28.14 -22.93 -5.98
CA LYS A 64 29.29 -22.59 -6.84
C LYS A 64 28.85 -21.90 -8.15
N ALA A 65 29.14 -20.62 -8.32
CA ALA A 65 29.52 -20.00 -9.61
C ALA A 65 30.16 -18.61 -9.42
N VAL A 66 31.10 -18.28 -10.31
CA VAL A 66 32.20 -17.30 -10.24
C VAL A 66 31.74 -15.84 -10.57
N PRO A 67 32.63 -14.84 -10.77
CA PRO A 67 32.92 -13.73 -9.86
C PRO A 67 32.66 -12.33 -10.48
N THR A 68 32.10 -11.37 -9.73
CA THR A 68 32.38 -9.90 -9.82
C THR A 68 31.16 -9.12 -9.36
N ALA A 69 31.15 -8.68 -8.10
CA ALA A 69 30.52 -7.44 -7.69
C ALA A 69 31.12 -7.00 -6.35
N ARG A 70 31.77 -5.83 -6.34
CA ARG A 70 32.23 -5.12 -5.14
C ARG A 70 31.14 -4.10 -4.76
N ILE A 71 30.79 -4.04 -3.48
CA ILE A 71 30.04 -2.92 -2.89
C ILE A 71 31.06 -2.00 -2.18
N MET A 72 31.10 -0.73 -2.58
CA MET A 72 31.88 0.34 -1.93
C MET A 72 31.15 0.89 -0.71
N ARG A 73 31.92 1.39 0.28
CA ARG A 73 31.45 2.31 1.32
C ARG A 73 32.45 3.47 1.43
N PHE A 74 31.97 4.71 1.36
CA PHE A 74 32.77 5.94 1.39
C PHE A 74 33.22 6.31 2.82
N GLY A 75 34.45 6.84 2.93
CA GLY A 75 35.01 7.45 4.14
C GLY A 75 36.55 7.53 4.07
N TYR A 76 37.10 8.74 4.08
CA TYR A 76 38.49 9.12 3.79
C TYR A 76 39.57 8.41 4.65
N GLU A 77 40.52 7.74 3.98
CA GLU A 77 41.99 7.93 4.05
C GLU A 77 42.69 6.70 3.44
N SER A 78 43.47 6.93 2.39
CA SER A 78 44.12 5.91 1.57
C SER A 78 45.51 5.53 2.11
N ALA A 79 45.79 4.23 2.21
CA ALA A 79 47.17 3.72 2.21
C ALA A 79 47.24 2.36 1.51
N TRP A 80 48.00 2.33 0.43
CA TRP A 80 48.34 1.13 -0.35
C TRP A 80 49.34 0.26 0.41
N TYR A 81 49.04 -1.02 0.58
CA TYR A 81 50.04 -2.05 0.88
C TYR A 81 49.89 -3.20 -0.12
N GLY A 82 50.84 -3.26 -1.05
CA GLY A 82 51.16 -4.42 -1.87
C GLY A 82 52.67 -4.61 -1.80
N THR A 83 53.08 -5.85 -1.55
CA THR A 83 54.42 -6.32 -1.19
C THR A 83 55.35 -6.49 -2.41
N ASP A 84 56.62 -6.08 -2.23
CA ASP A 84 57.86 -6.49 -2.92
C ASP A 84 57.98 -6.13 -4.43
N GLU A 85 59.01 -5.47 -4.99
CA GLU A 85 60.40 -5.14 -4.62
C GLU A 85 60.82 -3.84 -5.38
N ASP A 86 61.87 -3.18 -4.89
CA ASP A 86 62.65 -2.04 -5.43
C ASP A 86 62.31 -0.56 -5.10
N LYS A 87 63.38 0.12 -4.65
CA LYS A 87 63.49 1.46 -4.03
C LYS A 87 63.45 2.64 -5.05
N PRO A 88 63.36 3.91 -4.58
CA PRO A 88 62.50 4.94 -5.15
C PRO A 88 63.14 5.73 -6.30
N LYS A 89 62.33 6.13 -7.29
CA LYS A 89 62.68 7.19 -8.25
C LYS A 89 61.66 8.32 -8.23
N LYS A 90 62.22 9.52 -8.27
CA LYS A 90 61.59 10.84 -8.18
C LYS A 90 60.41 10.98 -9.15
N THR A 91 59.32 11.50 -8.62
CA THR A 91 58.16 12.04 -9.33
C THR A 91 58.59 13.08 -10.37
N HIS A 92 58.27 12.82 -11.65
CA HIS A 92 58.23 13.85 -12.68
C HIS A 92 56.76 14.23 -12.93
N VAL A 93 56.51 15.54 -12.96
CA VAL A 93 55.20 16.22 -13.04
C VAL A 93 54.45 16.00 -14.37
N PHE A 94 54.85 15.02 -15.19
CA PHE A 94 54.27 14.78 -16.51
C PHE A 94 53.25 13.62 -16.58
N ASP A 95 53.21 12.72 -15.59
CA ASP A 95 52.34 11.52 -15.67
C ASP A 95 50.90 11.73 -15.15
N VAL A 96 50.63 12.85 -14.47
CA VAL A 96 49.27 13.20 -14.02
C VAL A 96 48.46 13.85 -15.15
N ALA A 97 49.13 14.49 -16.12
CA ALA A 97 48.48 15.10 -17.28
C ALA A 97 48.02 14.05 -18.30
N GLU A 98 48.78 12.96 -18.48
CA GLU A 98 48.43 11.88 -19.41
C GLU A 98 47.31 10.98 -18.88
N MET A 99 47.14 10.93 -17.54
CA MET A 99 46.04 10.21 -16.90
C MET A 99 44.71 11.01 -16.96
N LEU A 100 44.77 12.33 -16.77
CA LEU A 100 43.60 13.21 -16.91
C LEU A 100 43.14 13.39 -18.37
N LEU A 101 44.05 13.28 -19.34
CA LEU A 101 43.72 13.29 -20.76
C LEU A 101 43.15 11.96 -21.27
N LYS A 102 43.28 10.86 -20.51
CA LYS A 102 42.68 9.56 -20.83
C LYS A 102 41.29 9.34 -20.24
N GLU A 103 40.92 10.06 -19.18
CA GLU A 103 39.54 10.04 -18.62
C GLU A 103 38.58 10.99 -19.34
N MET A 104 39.08 11.94 -20.13
CA MET A 104 38.25 12.67 -21.10
C MET A 104 38.18 11.89 -22.41
N GLU A 105 37.39 10.81 -22.44
CA GLU A 105 37.05 10.08 -23.67
C GLU A 105 36.37 11.01 -24.69
N ILE A 106 37.17 11.64 -25.54
CA ILE A 106 36.79 12.07 -26.88
C ILE A 106 37.45 11.05 -27.81
N TYR A 107 36.66 10.16 -28.39
CA TYR A 107 37.15 9.13 -29.31
C TYR A 107 37.95 9.75 -30.49
N PRO A 108 39.17 9.24 -30.76
CA PRO A 108 39.84 9.41 -32.05
C PRO A 108 39.65 8.15 -32.90
N ARG A 109 39.28 8.32 -34.18
CA ARG A 109 39.68 7.47 -35.33
C ARG A 109 38.76 7.72 -36.53
N THR A 110 39.20 8.59 -37.45
CA THR A 110 39.06 8.46 -38.92
C THR A 110 39.70 9.68 -39.62
N TRP A 111 41.02 9.84 -39.52
CA TRP A 111 41.77 10.64 -40.49
C TRP A 111 43.01 9.85 -40.92
N SER A 112 42.76 8.77 -41.66
CA SER A 112 43.74 8.16 -42.55
C SER A 112 43.23 8.35 -43.97
N GLY A 113 43.70 9.39 -44.64
CA GLY A 113 43.41 9.60 -46.06
C GLY A 113 43.02 11.02 -46.45
N ILE A 114 43.89 12.00 -46.20
CA ILE A 114 44.02 13.16 -47.09
C ILE A 114 45.51 13.41 -47.30
N HIS A 115 45.98 13.07 -48.50
CA HIS A 115 47.27 13.49 -49.01
C HIS A 115 47.25 15.01 -49.18
N LEU A 116 47.97 15.73 -48.32
CA LEU A 116 48.40 17.11 -48.61
C LEU A 116 49.85 17.04 -49.09
N ASN A 117 49.99 16.92 -50.40
CA ASN A 117 51.24 17.21 -51.09
C ASN A 117 51.52 18.72 -50.97
N GLY A 118 52.73 19.04 -50.52
CA GLY A 118 53.33 20.37 -50.68
C GLY A 118 53.14 21.31 -49.50
N ILE A 119 54.09 21.28 -48.57
CA ILE A 119 54.82 22.46 -48.07
C ILE A 119 56.15 21.94 -47.52
N THR A 120 57.23 22.51 -48.02
CA THR A 120 58.61 22.17 -47.75
C THR A 120 59.04 22.60 -46.35
N THR A 121 59.87 21.77 -45.74
CA THR A 121 60.61 22.02 -44.50
C THR A 121 61.51 23.25 -44.62
N THR A 122 61.41 24.19 -43.67
CA THR A 122 62.54 25.02 -43.26
C THR A 122 62.47 25.32 -41.75
N SER A 123 63.54 24.87 -41.05
CA SER A 123 64.02 25.28 -39.72
C SER A 123 62.98 25.45 -38.60
N LYS A 124 62.80 24.49 -37.68
CA LYS A 124 63.61 24.31 -36.46
C LYS A 124 64.28 25.61 -35.95
N ASN A 125 63.92 25.98 -34.73
CA ASN A 125 64.50 27.02 -33.88
C ASN A 125 64.14 28.46 -34.25
N SER A 126 62.96 28.90 -33.81
CA SER A 126 62.87 30.19 -33.14
C SER A 126 61.64 30.19 -32.23
N LEU A 127 61.84 30.71 -31.01
CA LEU A 127 60.80 31.15 -30.06
C LEU A 127 60.11 30.07 -29.21
N VAL A 128 60.90 29.36 -28.41
CA VAL A 128 60.61 29.34 -26.96
C VAL A 128 61.37 30.55 -26.42
N PRO A 129 60.71 31.68 -26.08
CA PRO A 129 59.85 31.77 -24.89
C PRO A 129 58.68 32.77 -25.00
N TRP A 130 57.42 32.29 -25.00
CA TRP A 130 56.22 33.11 -24.68
C TRP A 130 55.07 32.24 -24.10
N MET A 131 55.42 31.14 -23.40
CA MET A 131 54.46 30.25 -22.70
C MET A 131 54.57 30.34 -21.17
N GLN A 132 54.85 31.52 -20.64
CA GLN A 132 54.60 31.87 -19.25
C GLN A 132 53.99 33.28 -19.26
N ASP A 133 52.73 33.40 -18.84
CA ASP A 133 51.96 34.64 -18.58
C ASP A 133 50.67 34.94 -19.38
N ILE A 134 49.94 33.94 -19.89
CA ILE A 134 48.48 34.11 -20.09
C ILE A 134 47.74 32.82 -19.68
N ALA A 135 47.74 32.55 -18.37
CA ALA A 135 46.59 31.93 -17.74
C ALA A 135 45.80 33.06 -17.08
N LEU A 136 44.48 33.08 -17.34
CA LEU A 136 43.46 33.99 -16.84
C LEU A 136 43.11 35.18 -17.77
N SER A 137 41.95 34.98 -18.39
CA SER A 137 41.04 35.97 -18.99
C SER A 137 41.18 36.23 -20.50
N ARG A 138 40.06 35.96 -21.18
CA ARG A 138 39.63 36.53 -22.47
C ARG A 138 40.55 36.26 -23.67
N THR A 139 40.36 35.11 -24.35
CA THR A 139 40.54 34.99 -25.82
C THR A 139 40.19 33.61 -26.42
N HIS A 140 39.61 32.67 -25.68
CA HIS A 140 39.14 31.39 -26.27
C HIS A 140 37.74 31.43 -26.91
N SER A 141 37.06 32.57 -26.90
CA SER A 141 35.71 32.71 -27.47
C SER A 141 35.65 33.25 -28.90
N CYS A 142 36.67 33.91 -29.45
CA CYS A 142 36.57 34.49 -30.80
C CYS A 142 37.22 33.66 -31.92
N GLY A 143 38.31 32.92 -31.64
CA GLY A 143 39.01 32.14 -32.66
C GLY A 143 38.37 30.79 -33.01
N LEU A 144 37.69 30.16 -32.04
CA LEU A 144 37.02 28.87 -32.22
C LEU A 144 35.56 29.00 -32.70
N LEU A 145 34.92 30.16 -32.55
CA LEU A 145 33.59 30.41 -33.11
C LEU A 145 33.64 30.63 -34.63
N LEU A 146 34.58 31.46 -35.12
CA LEU A 146 34.70 31.77 -36.55
C LEU A 146 35.12 30.57 -37.41
N VAL A 147 35.95 29.66 -36.88
CA VAL A 147 36.38 28.46 -37.60
C VAL A 147 35.32 27.35 -37.53
N ARG A 148 34.48 27.33 -36.49
CA ARG A 148 33.41 26.33 -36.35
C ARG A 148 32.17 26.71 -37.16
N GLU A 149 31.81 27.99 -37.22
CA GLU A 149 30.70 28.49 -38.05
C GLU A 149 31.00 28.33 -39.55
N SER A 150 32.20 28.68 -40.02
CA SER A 150 32.59 28.56 -41.43
C SER A 150 32.74 27.11 -41.92
N ILE A 151 33.09 26.17 -41.03
CA ILE A 151 33.18 24.74 -41.35
C ILE A 151 31.80 24.05 -41.22
N LEU A 152 30.93 24.49 -40.30
CA LEU A 152 29.55 23.97 -40.19
C LEU A 152 28.69 24.36 -41.40
N GLU A 153 28.80 25.60 -41.89
CA GLU A 153 28.08 26.06 -43.09
C GLU A 153 28.47 25.28 -44.36
N ASN A 154 29.74 24.89 -44.50
CA ASN A 154 30.24 24.26 -45.73
C ASN A 154 30.24 22.72 -45.71
N VAL A 155 30.16 22.07 -44.53
CA VAL A 155 30.23 20.60 -44.40
C VAL A 155 28.84 19.95 -44.23
N LEU A 156 27.85 20.67 -43.71
CA LEU A 156 26.53 20.11 -43.40
C LEU A 156 25.52 20.09 -44.56
N LEU A 157 25.78 20.83 -45.65
CA LEU A 157 24.72 21.23 -46.59
C LEU A 157 24.89 20.65 -48.00
N ALA A 158 23.78 20.20 -48.59
CA ALA A 158 23.71 19.84 -50.02
C ALA A 158 23.39 21.09 -50.85
N PRO A 159 23.83 21.17 -52.12
CA PRO A 159 23.28 22.14 -53.06
C PRO A 159 21.74 21.93 -53.13
N GLY A 160 20.94 22.95 -52.81
CA GLY A 160 19.46 22.85 -52.71
C GLY A 160 18.89 22.71 -51.28
N SER A 161 19.73 22.63 -50.25
CA SER A 161 19.31 22.54 -48.83
C SER A 161 18.70 23.83 -48.26
N GLU A 162 18.95 25.00 -48.85
CA GLU A 162 18.26 26.25 -48.49
C GLU A 162 16.76 26.19 -48.84
N GLU A 163 16.41 25.53 -49.94
CA GLU A 163 15.02 25.38 -50.39
C GLU A 163 14.23 24.44 -49.47
N HIS A 164 14.87 23.36 -49.02
CA HIS A 164 14.28 22.41 -48.06
C HIS A 164 14.11 23.00 -46.65
N ARG A 165 14.99 23.91 -46.21
CA ARG A 165 14.90 24.60 -44.91
C ARG A 165 13.90 25.76 -44.87
N LYS A 166 13.60 26.34 -46.04
CA LYS A 166 12.53 27.33 -46.22
C LYS A 166 11.18 26.69 -46.54
N GLN A 167 11.15 25.40 -46.86
CA GLN A 167 9.93 24.65 -47.07
C GLN A 167 9.17 24.48 -45.74
N ARG A 168 7.84 24.61 -45.80
CA ARG A 168 6.96 24.40 -44.66
C ARG A 168 6.91 22.91 -44.29
N HIS A 169 7.18 22.60 -43.02
CA HIS A 169 7.10 21.24 -42.48
C HIS A 169 6.02 21.14 -41.40
N PHE A 170 5.29 20.02 -41.37
CA PHE A 170 4.32 19.73 -40.31
C PHE A 170 4.54 18.30 -39.81
N LEU A 171 5.41 18.16 -38.81
CA LEU A 171 5.76 16.89 -38.19
C LEU A 171 5.02 16.76 -36.86
N VAL A 172 3.71 16.51 -36.94
CA VAL A 172 2.85 16.24 -35.78
C VAL A 172 2.33 14.81 -35.89
N PRO A 173 2.59 13.93 -34.91
CA PRO A 173 2.27 12.50 -35.02
C PRO A 173 0.78 12.18 -34.82
N PHE A 174 -0.05 13.19 -34.54
CA PHE A 174 -1.46 13.03 -34.19
C PHE A 174 -2.36 13.79 -35.16
N GLY A 175 -3.50 13.20 -35.49
CA GLY A 175 -4.59 13.90 -36.18
C GLY A 175 -5.26 14.93 -35.27
N ARG A 176 -5.90 15.96 -35.87
CA ARG A 176 -6.67 16.96 -35.11
C ARG A 176 -7.81 16.29 -34.36
N ASN A 177 -7.99 16.66 -33.09
CA ASN A 177 -9.04 16.11 -32.26
C ASN A 177 -10.39 16.78 -32.56
N GLU A 178 -11.23 16.11 -33.35
CA GLU A 178 -12.58 16.58 -33.68
C GLU A 178 -13.52 16.68 -32.45
N ALA A 179 -13.21 15.92 -31.40
CA ALA A 179 -13.95 15.89 -30.14
C ALA A 179 -13.37 16.85 -29.08
N PHE A 180 -12.55 17.83 -29.48
CA PHE A 180 -11.97 18.79 -28.55
C PHE A 180 -13.04 19.75 -28.01
N VAL A 181 -13.04 20.00 -26.70
CA VAL A 181 -14.09 20.80 -26.02
C VAL A 181 -13.47 21.88 -25.15
N GLY A 182 -13.84 23.14 -25.41
CA GLY A 182 -13.60 24.28 -24.52
C GLY A 182 -12.15 24.73 -24.44
N ARG A 183 -11.72 25.21 -23.27
CA ARG A 183 -10.35 25.74 -23.01
C ARG A 183 -10.01 27.05 -23.74
N ASP A 184 -11.02 27.82 -24.13
CA ASP A 184 -10.87 29.05 -24.91
C ASP A 184 -9.89 30.03 -24.28
N VAL A 185 -9.91 30.19 -22.94
CA VAL A 185 -9.00 31.11 -22.22
C VAL A 185 -7.52 30.75 -22.43
N VAL A 186 -7.17 29.46 -22.29
CA VAL A 186 -5.80 28.99 -22.46
C VAL A 186 -5.40 29.06 -23.94
N LEU A 187 -6.28 28.60 -24.83
CA LEU A 187 -6.03 28.61 -26.26
C LEU A 187 -5.87 30.03 -26.80
N ASP A 188 -6.71 30.99 -26.42
CA ASP A 188 -6.59 32.38 -26.85
C ASP A 188 -5.28 33.02 -26.39
N ALA A 189 -4.78 32.64 -25.21
CA ALA A 189 -3.49 33.09 -24.74
C ALA A 189 -2.34 32.46 -25.54
N LEU A 190 -2.42 31.15 -25.82
CA LEU A 190 -1.45 30.43 -26.66
C LEU A 190 -1.44 30.99 -28.09
N ARG A 191 -2.60 31.26 -28.69
CA ARG A 191 -2.76 31.84 -30.03
C ARG A 191 -2.09 33.20 -30.17
N LYS A 192 -2.09 34.01 -29.11
CA LYS A 192 -1.43 35.33 -29.09
C LYS A 192 0.08 35.23 -28.89
N ARG A 193 0.53 34.23 -28.13
CA ARG A 193 1.93 34.09 -27.75
C ARG A 193 2.70 33.29 -28.79
N LEU A 194 2.29 32.05 -29.09
CA LEU A 194 3.05 31.06 -29.85
C LEU A 194 3.52 31.48 -31.26
N PRO A 195 2.83 32.32 -32.04
CA PRO A 195 3.34 32.74 -33.35
C PRO A 195 4.75 33.32 -33.23
N PRO A 196 5.76 32.82 -33.97
CA PRO A 196 7.13 33.32 -33.85
C PRO A 196 7.26 34.82 -34.13
N THR A 197 6.35 35.40 -34.92
CA THR A 197 6.27 36.84 -35.19
C THR A 197 5.79 37.68 -34.00
N ALA A 198 5.22 37.07 -32.95
CA ALA A 198 4.74 37.78 -31.77
C ALA A 198 5.89 38.43 -30.96
N HIS A 199 7.09 37.83 -31.02
CA HIS A 199 8.28 38.30 -30.32
C HIS A 199 9.52 38.33 -31.25
N PRO A 200 9.68 39.38 -32.08
CA PRO A 200 10.67 39.41 -33.18
C PRO A 200 12.15 39.33 -32.80
N HIS A 201 12.47 39.37 -31.51
CA HIS A 201 13.84 39.46 -31.00
C HIS A 201 14.20 38.33 -30.04
N ASP A 202 13.30 37.38 -29.80
CA ASP A 202 13.51 36.31 -28.83
C ASP A 202 12.90 34.99 -29.28
N CYS A 203 13.57 33.89 -28.92
CA CYS A 203 13.03 32.55 -29.11
C CYS A 203 12.13 32.24 -27.91
N GLN A 204 10.87 32.69 -28.02
CA GLN A 204 9.96 32.64 -26.89
C GLN A 204 9.76 31.20 -26.37
N ARG A 205 9.75 31.07 -25.05
CA ARG A 205 9.44 29.83 -24.36
C ARG A 205 8.09 29.95 -23.67
N THR A 206 7.30 28.90 -23.81
CA THR A 206 5.95 28.79 -23.26
C THR A 206 5.80 27.40 -22.67
N ALA A 207 5.27 27.31 -21.44
CA ALA A 207 4.97 26.04 -20.81
C ALA A 207 3.48 25.95 -20.47
N VAL A 208 2.88 24.82 -20.80
CA VAL A 208 1.55 24.42 -20.38
C VAL A 208 1.72 23.36 -19.32
N GLU A 209 1.38 23.70 -18.07
CA GLU A 209 1.60 22.84 -16.91
C GLU A 209 0.30 22.45 -16.19
N GLY A 210 0.34 21.36 -15.40
CA GLY A 210 -0.81 20.88 -14.64
C GLY A 210 -0.85 19.36 -14.46
N LEU A 211 -1.85 18.87 -13.74
CA LEU A 211 -1.96 17.46 -13.34
C LEU A 211 -1.99 16.49 -14.55
N GLY A 212 -1.50 15.27 -14.36
CA GLY A 212 -1.64 14.19 -15.35
C GLY A 212 -3.10 13.98 -15.75
N GLY A 213 -3.38 13.92 -17.06
CA GLY A 213 -4.74 13.76 -17.59
C GLY A 213 -5.60 15.04 -17.69
N ILE A 214 -5.06 16.21 -17.35
CA ILE A 214 -5.80 17.49 -17.40
C ILE A 214 -5.98 18.07 -18.82
N GLY A 215 -5.33 17.47 -19.83
CA GLY A 215 -5.48 17.84 -21.24
C GLY A 215 -4.36 18.72 -21.83
N LYS A 216 -3.18 18.81 -21.21
CA LYS A 216 -2.05 19.65 -21.70
C LYS A 216 -1.67 19.34 -23.15
N THR A 217 -1.40 18.07 -23.45
CA THR A 217 -1.07 17.57 -24.80
C THR A 217 -2.15 17.93 -25.81
N GLN A 218 -3.44 17.88 -25.42
CA GLN A 218 -4.55 18.23 -26.31
C GLN A 218 -4.62 19.73 -26.58
N ASN A 219 -4.31 20.58 -25.58
CA ASN A 219 -4.20 22.03 -25.80
C ASN A 219 -3.01 22.36 -26.72
N ALA A 220 -1.87 21.68 -26.54
CA ALA A 220 -0.71 21.86 -27.42
C ALA A 220 -1.00 21.39 -28.84
N LEU A 221 -1.72 20.28 -29.00
CA LEU A 221 -2.14 19.76 -30.31
C LEU A 221 -3.10 20.73 -31.03
N GLU A 222 -4.11 21.25 -30.35
CA GLU A 222 -5.03 22.23 -30.93
C GLU A 222 -4.31 23.54 -31.29
N ALA A 223 -3.36 23.97 -30.46
CA ALA A 223 -2.49 25.10 -30.78
C ALA A 223 -1.60 24.83 -32.01
N ALA A 224 -1.06 23.61 -32.15
CA ALA A 224 -0.27 23.20 -33.31
C ALA A 224 -1.05 23.32 -34.61
N TYR A 225 -2.29 22.81 -34.61
CA TYR A 225 -3.18 22.90 -35.77
C TYR A 225 -3.61 24.34 -36.05
N TYR A 226 -3.90 25.14 -35.02
CA TYR A 226 -4.17 26.56 -35.21
C TYR A 226 -2.99 27.30 -35.88
N ILE A 227 -1.75 27.07 -35.40
CA ILE A 227 -0.57 27.71 -35.98
C ILE A 227 -0.35 27.24 -37.41
N HIS A 228 -0.55 25.95 -37.68
CA HIS A 228 -0.53 25.42 -39.03
C HIS A 228 -1.54 26.16 -39.92
N ASP A 229 -2.80 26.27 -39.51
CA ASP A 229 -3.86 26.87 -40.32
C ASP A 229 -3.69 28.40 -40.50
N ALA A 230 -3.28 29.11 -39.45
CA ALA A 230 -3.21 30.58 -39.43
C ALA A 230 -1.88 31.16 -39.93
N HIS A 231 -0.80 30.39 -39.89
CA HIS A 231 0.55 30.83 -40.28
C HIS A 231 1.15 29.86 -41.31
N PRO A 232 0.82 30.02 -42.61
CA PRO A 232 1.20 29.08 -43.66
C PRO A 232 2.72 28.98 -43.89
N ASP A 233 3.49 29.99 -43.50
CA ASP A 233 4.96 29.98 -43.60
C ASP A 233 5.64 29.36 -42.37
N CYS A 234 4.88 28.94 -41.36
CA CYS A 234 5.39 28.40 -40.11
C CYS A 234 5.49 26.87 -40.16
N SER A 235 6.67 26.34 -39.86
CA SER A 235 6.90 24.90 -39.65
C SER A 235 6.55 24.50 -38.22
N VAL A 236 5.95 23.32 -38.03
CA VAL A 236 5.62 22.79 -36.70
C VAL A 236 6.29 21.45 -36.50
N PHE A 237 7.10 21.35 -35.44
CA PHE A 237 7.85 20.16 -35.07
C PHE A 237 7.41 19.65 -33.71
N TRP A 238 6.99 18.39 -33.65
CA TRP A 238 6.58 17.73 -32.42
C TRP A 238 7.67 16.78 -31.91
N VAL A 239 8.05 16.95 -30.65
CA VAL A 239 9.13 16.22 -29.99
C VAL A 239 8.56 15.51 -28.75
N PRO A 240 8.37 14.18 -28.81
CA PRO A 240 7.95 13.39 -27.65
C PRO A 240 9.08 13.26 -26.62
N ALA A 241 8.94 13.88 -25.45
CA ALA A 241 9.87 13.74 -24.33
C ALA A 241 9.44 12.61 -23.37
N VAL A 242 9.09 11.44 -23.92
CA VAL A 242 8.63 10.29 -23.12
C VAL A 242 9.79 9.41 -22.65
N ASP A 243 10.79 9.24 -23.51
CA ASP A 243 11.98 8.43 -23.26
C ASP A 243 13.12 8.86 -24.21
N PRO A 244 14.39 8.48 -23.94
CA PRO A 244 15.53 8.91 -24.76
C PRO A 244 15.43 8.48 -26.23
N ALA A 245 14.89 7.30 -26.52
CA ALA A 245 14.79 6.78 -27.88
C ALA A 245 13.74 7.54 -28.70
N SER A 246 12.62 7.92 -28.08
CA SER A 246 11.60 8.77 -28.70
C SER A 246 12.12 10.17 -29.04
N LEU A 247 12.92 10.77 -28.16
CA LEU A 247 13.58 12.05 -28.39
C LEU A 247 14.59 11.98 -29.55
N ASP A 248 15.45 10.97 -29.55
CA ASP A 248 16.47 10.78 -30.59
C ASP A 248 15.81 10.54 -31.97
N ARG A 249 14.73 9.75 -32.00
CA ARG A 249 13.95 9.53 -33.22
C ARG A 249 13.34 10.82 -33.74
N ALA A 250 12.72 11.63 -32.88
CA ALA A 250 12.11 12.89 -33.30
C ALA A 250 13.15 13.87 -33.87
N TYR A 251 14.33 13.98 -33.25
CA TYR A 251 15.40 14.83 -33.79
C TYR A 251 15.93 14.31 -35.12
N ARG A 252 16.03 12.99 -35.30
CA ARG A 252 16.41 12.38 -36.58
C ARG A 252 15.38 12.70 -37.67
N ASP A 253 14.09 12.55 -37.39
CA ASP A 253 13.00 12.84 -38.33
C ASP A 253 13.00 14.33 -38.75
N ILE A 254 13.18 15.23 -37.77
CA ILE A 254 13.35 16.67 -38.01
C ILE A 254 14.58 16.92 -38.88
N GLY A 255 15.71 16.29 -38.57
CA GLY A 255 16.95 16.41 -39.34
C GLY A 255 16.76 15.99 -40.79
N HIS A 256 16.06 14.88 -41.05
CA HIS A 256 15.76 14.42 -42.41
C HIS A 256 14.86 15.41 -43.15
N ALA A 257 13.83 15.95 -42.48
CA ALA A 257 12.95 16.96 -43.08
C ALA A 257 13.70 18.25 -43.46
N LEU A 258 14.68 18.66 -42.65
CA LEU A 258 15.53 19.83 -42.91
C LEU A 258 16.70 19.54 -43.86
N GLY A 259 16.89 18.29 -44.29
CA GLY A 259 17.97 17.89 -45.20
C GLY A 259 19.37 17.93 -44.57
N VAL A 260 19.49 17.70 -43.25
CA VAL A 260 20.78 17.68 -42.54
C VAL A 260 21.61 16.46 -42.95
N LYS A 261 22.87 16.67 -43.33
CA LYS A 261 23.78 15.58 -43.70
C LYS A 261 24.40 14.89 -42.47
N GLY A 262 24.75 13.62 -42.64
CA GLY A 262 25.48 12.84 -41.62
C GLY A 262 24.61 12.24 -40.52
N LEU A 263 23.28 12.29 -40.65
CA LEU A 263 22.36 11.69 -39.68
C LEU A 263 22.48 10.15 -39.64
N ASP A 264 22.76 9.53 -40.78
CA ASP A 264 22.86 8.08 -40.92
C ASP A 264 24.22 7.50 -40.48
N ASP A 265 25.17 8.36 -40.06
CA ASP A 265 26.42 7.90 -39.46
C ASP A 265 26.18 7.47 -38.00
N GLU A 266 26.44 6.20 -37.69
CA GLU A 266 26.29 5.62 -36.35
C GLU A 266 27.14 6.33 -35.28
N LYS A 267 28.19 7.06 -35.67
CA LYS A 267 29.05 7.82 -34.77
C LYS A 267 28.68 9.29 -34.64
N ALA A 268 27.75 9.78 -35.46
CA ALA A 268 27.35 11.18 -35.45
C ALA A 268 26.39 11.47 -34.29
N ASP A 269 26.65 12.56 -33.56
CA ASP A 269 25.68 13.08 -32.60
C ASP A 269 24.59 13.85 -33.34
N VAL A 270 23.53 13.14 -33.73
CA VAL A 270 22.33 13.67 -34.41
C VAL A 270 21.83 14.96 -33.76
N ARG A 271 21.86 15.05 -32.43
CA ARG A 271 21.29 16.18 -31.70
C ARG A 271 22.10 17.45 -31.91
N VAL A 272 23.42 17.32 -31.99
CA VAL A 272 24.31 18.46 -32.28
C VAL A 272 24.13 18.93 -33.72
N LEU A 273 24.01 18.01 -34.67
CA LEU A 273 23.81 18.33 -36.09
C LEU A 273 22.49 19.04 -36.33
N VAL A 274 21.41 18.50 -35.76
CA VAL A 274 20.06 19.07 -35.87
C VAL A 274 19.99 20.41 -35.15
N HIS A 275 20.53 20.52 -33.93
CA HIS A 275 20.61 21.80 -33.21
C HIS A 275 21.35 22.89 -34.02
N ALA A 276 22.49 22.54 -34.64
CA ALA A 276 23.24 23.48 -35.48
C ALA A 276 22.40 23.96 -36.67
N ALA A 277 21.72 23.05 -37.38
CA ALA A 277 20.86 23.39 -38.51
C ALA A 277 19.70 24.32 -38.11
N LEU A 278 19.14 24.13 -36.93
CA LEU A 278 17.99 24.89 -36.42
C LEU A 278 18.31 26.29 -35.91
N THR A 279 19.57 26.52 -35.56
CA THR A 279 20.07 27.80 -35.07
C THR A 279 20.44 28.74 -36.23
N MET A 280 20.41 28.25 -37.48
CA MET A 280 20.68 29.07 -38.66
C MET A 280 19.53 30.03 -38.98
N ASP A 281 19.88 31.25 -39.43
CA ASP A 281 18.93 32.32 -39.75
C ASP A 281 18.08 32.04 -41.01
N ASP A 282 18.46 31.04 -41.82
CA ASP A 282 17.74 30.65 -43.04
C ASP A 282 16.60 29.65 -42.81
N VAL A 283 16.46 29.15 -41.58
CA VAL A 283 15.30 28.38 -41.14
C VAL A 283 14.12 29.33 -40.99
N GLY A 284 13.04 29.04 -41.74
CA GLY A 284 11.80 29.82 -41.68
C GLY A 284 11.15 29.81 -40.29
N PRO A 285 10.05 30.58 -40.09
CA PRO A 285 9.32 30.57 -38.84
C PRO A 285 8.99 29.16 -38.37
N CYS A 286 9.24 28.84 -37.10
CA CYS A 286 9.00 27.49 -36.59
C CYS A 286 8.47 27.45 -35.15
N LEU A 287 7.59 26.48 -34.90
CA LEU A 287 7.09 26.13 -33.58
C LEU A 287 7.59 24.74 -33.18
N TRP A 288 8.18 24.67 -32.00
CA TRP A 288 8.73 23.47 -31.37
C TRP A 288 7.81 23.07 -30.24
N ILE A 289 7.24 21.87 -30.31
CA ILE A 289 6.37 21.36 -29.25
C ILE A 289 7.07 20.18 -28.58
N ILE A 290 7.51 20.37 -27.34
CA ILE A 290 8.10 19.33 -26.51
C ILE A 290 7.01 18.79 -25.58
N ASP A 291 6.51 17.61 -25.88
CA ASP A 291 5.37 17.02 -25.16
C ASP A 291 5.83 16.01 -24.10
N ASN A 292 5.19 16.03 -22.92
CA ASN A 292 5.49 15.19 -21.75
C ASN A 292 6.89 15.38 -21.17
N ALA A 293 7.37 16.62 -21.11
CA ALA A 293 8.62 17.00 -20.46
C ALA A 293 8.55 16.87 -18.91
N ASP A 294 8.27 15.68 -18.40
CA ASP A 294 7.97 15.43 -16.98
C ASP A 294 9.24 15.08 -16.18
N GLU A 295 10.22 14.43 -16.84
CA GLU A 295 11.45 13.92 -16.22
C GLU A 295 12.64 14.87 -16.39
N ARG A 296 13.31 15.20 -15.27
CA ARG A 296 14.44 16.13 -15.27
C ARG A 296 15.67 15.53 -15.95
N GLU A 297 16.00 14.27 -15.64
CA GLU A 297 17.18 13.61 -16.20
C GLU A 297 17.08 13.42 -17.71
N LEU A 298 15.86 13.29 -18.24
CA LEU A 298 15.64 13.12 -19.67
C LEU A 298 16.02 14.37 -20.48
N LEU A 299 15.76 15.58 -19.95
CA LEU A 299 16.03 16.84 -20.65
C LEU A 299 17.33 17.53 -20.20
N PHE A 300 17.78 17.26 -18.98
CA PHE A 300 18.94 17.92 -18.38
C PHE A 300 20.09 16.96 -18.02
N GLY A 301 19.91 15.65 -18.21
CA GLY A 301 20.90 14.62 -17.91
C GLY A 301 21.55 14.03 -19.16
N LYS A 302 22.82 13.60 -19.05
CA LYS A 302 23.54 13.06 -20.19
C LYS A 302 22.78 11.86 -20.80
N PRO A 303 22.61 11.81 -22.14
CA PRO A 303 23.35 12.61 -23.10
C PRO A 303 22.65 13.93 -23.50
N TRP A 304 21.46 14.23 -22.98
CA TRP A 304 20.65 15.42 -23.31
C TRP A 304 20.93 16.60 -22.36
N THR A 305 20.94 17.83 -22.89
CA THR A 305 21.20 19.04 -22.11
C THR A 305 20.38 20.21 -22.64
N LEU A 306 20.24 21.28 -21.83
CA LEU A 306 19.64 22.56 -22.25
C LEU A 306 20.24 23.13 -23.55
N LYS A 307 21.51 22.82 -23.84
CA LYS A 307 22.21 23.25 -25.06
C LYS A 307 21.69 22.57 -26.33
N ASN A 308 20.91 21.50 -26.20
CA ASN A 308 20.32 20.81 -27.34
C ASN A 308 19.04 21.50 -27.84
N LEU A 309 18.40 22.34 -27.01
CA LEU A 309 17.23 23.11 -27.43
C LEU A 309 17.63 24.20 -28.42
N PRO A 310 16.99 24.29 -29.60
CA PRO A 310 17.32 25.31 -30.58
C PRO A 310 16.99 26.71 -30.06
N PHE A 311 17.79 27.68 -30.46
CA PHE A 311 17.49 29.10 -30.25
C PHE A 311 17.50 29.79 -31.61
N ASN A 312 16.35 30.34 -32.01
CA ASN A 312 16.21 31.10 -33.25
C ASN A 312 15.19 32.22 -33.04
N ARG A 313 15.47 33.43 -33.55
CA ARG A 313 14.55 34.59 -33.46
C ARG A 313 13.25 34.39 -34.25
N ASN A 314 13.25 33.46 -35.20
CA ASN A 314 12.07 33.01 -35.94
C ASN A 314 11.46 31.74 -35.31
N GLY A 315 11.91 31.32 -34.13
CA GLY A 315 11.47 30.11 -33.44
C GLY A 315 10.64 30.39 -32.19
N SER A 316 9.70 29.51 -31.90
CA SER A 316 8.89 29.49 -30.68
C SER A 316 8.92 28.10 -30.07
N ILE A 317 9.01 27.99 -28.75
CA ILE A 317 9.03 26.71 -28.04
C ILE A 317 7.82 26.63 -27.10
N LEU A 318 7.02 25.58 -27.28
CA LEU A 318 5.95 25.16 -26.39
C LEU A 318 6.36 23.87 -25.70
N ILE A 319 6.23 23.83 -24.37
CA ILE A 319 6.50 22.65 -23.56
C ILE A 319 5.20 22.24 -22.86
N THR A 320 4.88 20.95 -22.86
CA THR A 320 3.88 20.40 -21.95
C THR A 320 4.58 19.62 -20.84
N THR A 321 4.23 19.90 -19.59
CA THR A 321 4.86 19.23 -18.44
C THR A 321 3.90 19.13 -17.26
N ARG A 322 4.07 18.11 -16.43
CA ARG A 322 3.44 17.99 -15.11
C ARG A 322 4.33 18.55 -14.02
N ASN A 323 5.58 18.88 -14.32
CA ASN A 323 6.61 19.22 -13.34
C ASN A 323 6.98 20.69 -13.50
N HIS A 324 6.47 21.54 -12.59
CA HIS A 324 6.74 22.98 -12.60
C HIS A 324 8.24 23.30 -12.65
N GLU A 325 9.09 22.50 -11.99
CA GLU A 325 10.54 22.75 -12.00
C GLU A 325 11.15 22.64 -13.41
N VAL A 326 10.60 21.81 -14.28
CA VAL A 326 11.07 21.71 -15.68
C VAL A 326 10.81 23.03 -16.40
N ALA A 327 9.63 23.65 -16.21
CA ALA A 327 9.32 24.95 -16.81
C ALA A 327 10.26 26.05 -16.32
N ILE A 328 10.58 26.05 -15.02
CA ILE A 328 11.52 27.02 -14.41
C ILE A 328 12.95 26.80 -14.92
N ARG A 329 13.44 25.55 -14.96
CA ARG A 329 14.79 25.23 -15.48
C ARG A 329 14.93 25.54 -16.98
N LEU A 330 13.83 25.52 -17.72
CA LEU A 330 13.78 25.96 -19.12
C LEU A 330 13.68 27.49 -19.28
N ASP A 331 13.79 28.25 -18.19
CA ASP A 331 13.74 29.72 -18.19
C ASP A 331 12.47 30.27 -18.87
N VAL A 332 11.33 29.62 -18.61
CA VAL A 332 10.04 30.08 -19.12
C VAL A 332 9.60 31.30 -18.31
N PRO A 333 9.39 32.47 -18.94
CA PRO A 333 8.98 33.66 -18.21
C PRO A 333 7.55 33.50 -17.70
N LYS A 334 7.22 34.12 -16.56
CA LYS A 334 5.90 34.01 -15.91
C LYS A 334 4.69 34.24 -16.86
N PRO A 335 4.71 35.21 -17.81
CA PRO A 335 3.62 35.37 -18.79
C PRO A 335 3.48 34.22 -19.81
N GLY A 336 4.52 33.38 -19.96
CA GLY A 336 4.52 32.18 -20.77
C GLY A 336 4.22 30.90 -20.00
N LEU A 337 3.88 31.00 -18.72
CA LEU A 337 3.51 29.87 -17.88
C LEU A 337 1.98 29.76 -17.80
N PHE A 338 1.43 28.71 -18.39
CA PHE A 338 -0.01 28.44 -18.45
C PHE A 338 -0.36 27.22 -17.60
N LYS A 339 -0.87 27.46 -16.39
CA LYS A 339 -1.38 26.40 -15.54
C LYS A 339 -2.80 26.01 -15.97
N VAL A 340 -2.97 24.76 -16.39
CA VAL A 340 -4.26 24.20 -16.81
C VAL A 340 -4.95 23.58 -15.61
N ASP A 341 -6.11 24.11 -15.26
CA ASP A 341 -6.97 23.58 -14.20
C ASP A 341 -7.98 22.55 -14.75
N LYS A 342 -8.82 21.97 -13.89
CA LYS A 342 -9.95 21.11 -14.30
C LYS A 342 -10.89 21.81 -15.27
N MET A 343 -11.64 21.02 -16.05
CA MET A 343 -12.59 21.59 -17.01
C MET A 343 -13.72 22.30 -16.28
N HIS A 344 -14.28 23.34 -16.90
CA HIS A 344 -15.53 23.89 -16.40
C HIS A 344 -16.65 22.85 -16.55
N ARG A 345 -17.61 22.85 -15.62
CA ARG A 345 -18.70 21.84 -15.59
C ARG A 345 -19.46 21.73 -16.91
N ALA A 346 -19.66 22.84 -17.62
CA ALA A 346 -20.32 22.82 -18.93
C ALA A 346 -19.46 22.15 -20.02
N GLU A 347 -18.14 22.32 -19.96
CA GLU A 347 -17.21 21.68 -20.89
C GLU A 347 -17.08 20.18 -20.60
N SER A 348 -16.98 19.80 -19.33
CA SER A 348 -16.87 18.39 -18.92
C SER A 348 -18.14 17.60 -19.27
N ALA A 349 -19.33 18.20 -19.10
CA ALA A 349 -20.59 17.60 -19.55
C ALA A 349 -20.62 17.39 -21.07
N LYS A 350 -20.22 18.40 -21.86
CA LYS A 350 -20.13 18.27 -23.32
C LYS A 350 -19.16 17.14 -23.74
N LEU A 351 -18.01 17.05 -23.09
CA LEU A 351 -17.04 15.98 -23.35
C LEU A 351 -17.60 14.59 -23.00
N LEU A 352 -18.36 14.50 -21.91
CA LEU A 352 -19.03 13.26 -21.51
C LEU A 352 -20.05 12.81 -22.56
N TYR A 353 -20.91 13.73 -23.00
CA TYR A 353 -21.99 13.46 -23.95
C TYR A 353 -21.49 13.09 -25.35
N TRP A 354 -20.29 13.53 -25.74
CA TRP A 354 -19.74 13.25 -27.06
C TRP A 354 -19.71 11.74 -27.41
N GLY A 355 -19.49 10.88 -26.42
CA GLY A 355 -19.43 9.43 -26.61
C GLY A 355 -20.72 8.68 -26.27
N LEU A 356 -21.79 9.35 -25.83
CA LEU A 356 -22.98 8.71 -25.28
C LEU A 356 -24.24 9.00 -26.11
N ASP A 357 -25.11 8.00 -26.22
CA ASP A 357 -26.45 8.19 -26.78
C ASP A 357 -27.38 8.87 -25.76
N GLU A 358 -28.43 9.56 -26.24
CA GLU A 358 -29.44 10.20 -25.37
C GLU A 358 -30.04 9.23 -24.35
N SER A 359 -30.21 7.96 -24.72
CA SER A 359 -30.75 6.92 -23.83
C SER A 359 -29.85 6.53 -22.65
N GLN A 360 -28.55 6.87 -22.72
CA GLN A 360 -27.57 6.60 -21.65
C GLN A 360 -27.42 7.79 -20.70
N ILE A 361 -27.91 8.96 -21.09
CA ILE A 361 -27.88 10.18 -20.30
C ILE A 361 -29.17 10.19 -19.47
N ASP A 362 -29.05 9.95 -18.16
CA ASP A 362 -30.21 9.84 -17.28
C ASP A 362 -30.78 11.23 -16.97
N ASP A 363 -30.34 11.84 -15.87
CA ASP A 363 -30.77 13.17 -15.44
C ASP A 363 -29.57 14.06 -15.12
N THR A 364 -29.82 15.37 -15.08
CA THR A 364 -28.78 16.39 -14.85
C THR A 364 -28.11 16.25 -13.48
N MET A 365 -28.82 15.79 -12.44
CA MET A 365 -28.21 15.59 -11.12
C MET A 365 -27.28 14.39 -11.12
N SER A 366 -27.71 13.24 -11.67
CA SER A 366 -26.86 12.05 -11.78
C SER A 366 -25.62 12.31 -12.62
N THR A 367 -25.78 13.04 -13.72
CA THR A 367 -24.66 13.45 -14.57
C THR A 367 -23.69 14.39 -13.83
N ASN A 368 -24.22 15.41 -13.14
CA ASN A 368 -23.39 16.31 -12.35
C ASN A 368 -22.67 15.56 -11.22
N ALA A 369 -23.35 14.64 -10.52
CA ALA A 369 -22.74 13.84 -9.47
C ALA A 369 -21.62 12.93 -10.01
N LEU A 370 -21.77 12.40 -11.23
CA LEU A 370 -20.70 11.66 -11.91
C LEU A 370 -19.52 12.58 -12.26
N LEU A 371 -19.77 13.77 -12.80
CA LEU A 371 -18.72 14.73 -13.14
C LEU A 371 -18.00 15.27 -11.90
N ASP A 372 -18.72 15.50 -10.81
CA ASP A 372 -18.17 15.80 -9.48
C ASP A 372 -17.27 14.67 -8.99
N PHE A 373 -17.71 13.42 -9.16
CA PHE A 373 -16.94 12.24 -8.78
C PHE A 373 -15.66 12.10 -9.61
N LEU A 374 -15.74 12.32 -10.92
CA LEU A 374 -14.62 12.33 -11.86
C LEU A 374 -13.84 13.65 -11.82
N THR A 375 -14.19 14.55 -10.90
CA THR A 375 -13.51 15.82 -10.61
C THR A 375 -13.33 16.74 -11.82
N ASP A 376 -14.22 16.62 -12.81
CA ASP A 376 -14.14 17.33 -14.10
C ASP A 376 -12.76 17.15 -14.81
N LEU A 377 -12.09 16.02 -14.57
CA LEU A 377 -10.81 15.68 -15.19
C LEU A 377 -11.06 15.13 -16.61
N PRO A 378 -10.63 15.81 -17.70
CA PRO A 378 -10.97 15.41 -19.06
C PRO A 378 -10.65 13.95 -19.37
N LEU A 379 -9.50 13.46 -18.90
CA LEU A 379 -9.11 12.09 -19.17
C LEU A 379 -10.03 11.07 -18.48
N ALA A 380 -10.42 11.32 -17.23
CA ALA A 380 -11.35 10.45 -16.51
C ALA A 380 -12.76 10.51 -17.10
N VAL A 381 -13.20 11.69 -17.54
CA VAL A 381 -14.48 11.89 -18.22
C VAL A 381 -14.53 11.13 -19.55
N LYS A 382 -13.50 11.26 -20.39
CA LYS A 382 -13.40 10.56 -21.68
C LYS A 382 -13.35 9.04 -21.50
N GLN A 383 -12.58 8.57 -20.51
CA GLN A 383 -12.51 7.15 -20.16
C GLN A 383 -13.88 6.61 -19.71
N ALA A 384 -14.57 7.34 -18.83
CA ALA A 384 -15.91 6.96 -18.38
C ALA A 384 -16.91 6.94 -19.54
N SER A 385 -16.88 7.96 -20.41
CA SER A 385 -17.71 8.04 -21.62
C SER A 385 -17.48 6.84 -22.54
N ALA A 386 -16.22 6.54 -22.88
CA ALA A 386 -15.87 5.40 -23.73
C ALA A 386 -16.31 4.06 -23.13
N TYR A 387 -16.10 3.86 -21.83
CA TYR A 387 -16.53 2.65 -21.13
C TYR A 387 -18.05 2.48 -21.13
N MET A 388 -18.76 3.57 -20.88
CA MET A 388 -20.23 3.57 -20.89
C MET A 388 -20.78 3.28 -22.28
N ALA A 389 -20.20 3.90 -23.32
CA ALA A 389 -20.55 3.64 -24.71
C ALA A 389 -20.35 2.16 -25.10
N GLU A 390 -19.17 1.60 -24.81
CA GLU A 390 -18.83 0.20 -25.14
C GLU A 390 -19.77 -0.81 -24.44
N ARG A 391 -20.22 -0.49 -23.22
CA ARG A 391 -21.03 -1.39 -22.39
C ARG A 391 -22.52 -1.05 -22.39
N ASN A 392 -22.94 -0.08 -23.20
CA ASN A 392 -24.29 0.48 -23.22
C ASN A 392 -24.82 0.75 -21.80
N MET A 393 -24.02 1.46 -21.00
CA MET A 393 -24.28 1.76 -19.60
C MET A 393 -24.73 3.21 -19.42
N SER A 394 -25.68 3.46 -18.52
CA SER A 394 -26.14 4.82 -18.22
C SER A 394 -25.26 5.53 -17.20
N THR A 395 -25.33 6.86 -17.16
CA THR A 395 -24.57 7.72 -16.23
C THR A 395 -24.79 7.36 -14.76
N ALA A 396 -26.04 7.14 -14.33
CA ALA A 396 -26.40 6.78 -12.96
C ALA A 396 -25.89 5.39 -12.59
N ARG A 397 -25.94 4.42 -13.52
CA ARG A 397 -25.43 3.07 -13.29
C ARG A 397 -23.90 3.06 -13.14
N TYR A 398 -23.20 3.83 -13.97
CA TYR A 398 -21.75 3.96 -13.87
C TYR A 398 -21.35 4.63 -12.55
N LEU A 399 -22.05 5.69 -12.14
CA LEU A 399 -21.85 6.33 -10.83
C LEU A 399 -22.08 5.35 -9.68
N GLY A 400 -23.12 4.53 -9.75
CA GLY A 400 -23.39 3.47 -8.76
C GLY A 400 -22.22 2.48 -8.63
N HIS A 401 -21.59 2.09 -9.75
CA HIS A 401 -20.39 1.26 -9.73
C HIS A 401 -19.18 1.99 -9.10
N CYS A 402 -18.99 3.27 -9.42
CA CYS A 402 -17.92 4.09 -8.84
C CYS A 402 -18.06 4.22 -7.31
N GLN A 403 -19.29 4.36 -6.81
CA GLN A 403 -19.60 4.50 -5.39
C GLN A 403 -19.62 3.17 -4.62
N SER A 404 -19.79 2.04 -5.33
CA SER A 404 -19.92 0.72 -4.70
C SER A 404 -18.68 0.28 -3.89
N SER A 405 -17.48 0.53 -4.43
CA SER A 405 -16.22 0.12 -3.82
C SER A 405 -15.04 0.80 -4.50
N ASN A 406 -14.05 1.23 -3.70
CA ASN A 406 -12.79 1.76 -4.23
C ASN A 406 -12.13 0.77 -5.20
N LYS A 407 -12.17 -0.54 -4.92
CA LYS A 407 -11.62 -1.58 -5.81
C LYS A 407 -12.28 -1.58 -7.18
N THR A 408 -13.61 -1.40 -7.22
CA THR A 408 -14.36 -1.31 -8.48
C THR A 408 -13.98 -0.04 -9.24
N LEU A 409 -13.89 1.10 -8.53
CA LEU A 409 -13.47 2.35 -9.13
C LEU A 409 -12.08 2.24 -9.76
N ILE A 410 -11.11 1.68 -9.04
CA ILE A 410 -9.74 1.55 -9.55
C ILE A 410 -9.73 0.63 -10.77
N ARG A 411 -10.47 -0.49 -10.72
CA ARG A 411 -10.63 -1.34 -11.91
C ARG A 411 -11.22 -0.55 -13.09
N LEU A 412 -12.13 0.40 -12.86
CA LEU A 412 -12.66 1.26 -13.91
C LEU A 412 -11.63 2.28 -14.39
N LEU A 413 -10.87 2.91 -13.48
CA LEU A 413 -9.81 3.89 -13.78
C LEU A 413 -8.54 3.27 -14.39
N SER A 414 -8.34 1.97 -14.22
CA SER A 414 -7.25 1.17 -14.79
C SER A 414 -7.66 0.44 -16.07
N LYS A 415 -8.90 0.60 -16.56
CA LYS A 415 -9.28 0.06 -17.87
C LYS A 415 -8.73 0.96 -18.97
N ASP A 416 -8.04 0.33 -19.89
CA ASP A 416 -7.54 1.01 -21.07
C ASP A 416 -8.68 1.32 -22.05
N PHE A 417 -8.50 2.38 -22.83
CA PHE A 417 -9.42 2.78 -23.87
C PHE A 417 -8.65 3.38 -25.05
N GLY A 418 -9.12 3.09 -26.26
CA GLY A 418 -8.49 3.63 -27.46
C GLY A 418 -8.61 5.15 -27.50
N ASP A 419 -7.48 5.85 -27.52
CA ASP A 419 -7.41 7.29 -27.77
C ASP A 419 -6.43 7.57 -28.91
N ARG A 420 -6.94 8.13 -30.02
CA ARG A 420 -6.17 8.47 -31.22
C ARG A 420 -5.13 9.58 -30.99
N GLY A 421 -5.23 10.32 -29.88
CA GLY A 421 -4.29 11.38 -29.50
C GLY A 421 -3.14 10.91 -28.61
N ARG A 422 -2.74 9.64 -28.68
CA ARG A 422 -1.71 9.03 -27.83
C ARG A 422 -0.67 8.25 -28.64
N TYR A 423 0.52 8.11 -28.08
CA TYR A 423 1.59 7.28 -28.65
C TYR A 423 1.19 5.80 -28.61
N GLU A 424 1.34 5.09 -29.73
CA GLU A 424 0.88 3.68 -29.92
C GLU A 424 1.42 2.69 -28.88
N THR A 425 2.57 2.98 -28.27
CA THR A 425 3.20 2.14 -27.24
C THR A 425 2.70 2.44 -25.82
N THR A 426 1.93 3.51 -25.61
CA THR A 426 1.57 4.04 -24.28
C THR A 426 0.13 3.69 -23.88
N HIS A 427 -0.07 2.49 -23.32
CA HIS A 427 -1.35 2.00 -22.79
C HIS A 427 -1.55 2.44 -21.32
N ASN A 428 -1.90 3.71 -21.11
CA ASN A 428 -1.93 4.29 -19.76
C ASN A 428 -3.32 4.82 -19.34
N PRO A 429 -4.15 3.98 -18.69
CA PRO A 429 -5.33 4.45 -17.96
C PRO A 429 -5.03 5.62 -17.01
N VAL A 430 -6.06 6.35 -16.56
CA VAL A 430 -5.91 7.50 -15.64
C VAL A 430 -5.06 7.12 -14.41
N ALA A 431 -5.28 5.94 -13.84
CA ALA A 431 -4.53 5.48 -12.68
C ALA A 431 -3.04 5.27 -12.96
N THR A 432 -2.68 4.64 -14.08
CA THR A 432 -1.28 4.38 -14.48
C THR A 432 -0.50 5.68 -14.64
N THR A 433 -1.17 6.72 -15.16
CA THR A 433 -0.58 8.04 -15.34
C THR A 433 -0.09 8.65 -14.02
N TRP A 434 -0.79 8.42 -12.91
CA TRP A 434 -0.37 8.88 -11.58
C TRP A 434 0.55 7.90 -10.86
N LEU A 435 0.39 6.58 -11.07
CA LEU A 435 1.28 5.57 -10.49
C LEU A 435 2.73 5.78 -10.93
N ILE A 436 2.97 6.06 -12.21
CA ILE A 436 4.31 6.39 -12.73
C ILE A 436 4.86 7.63 -12.01
N SER A 437 4.05 8.66 -11.82
CA SER A 437 4.47 9.86 -11.09
C SER A 437 4.74 9.59 -9.61
N PHE A 438 4.04 8.64 -8.97
CA PHE A 438 4.34 8.22 -7.60
C PHE A 438 5.67 7.45 -7.53
N GLU A 439 5.99 6.62 -8.52
CA GLU A 439 7.28 5.93 -8.60
C GLU A 439 8.45 6.91 -8.74
N TYR A 440 8.33 7.92 -9.62
CA TYR A 440 9.33 8.97 -9.73
C TYR A 440 9.48 9.77 -8.46
N LEU A 441 8.35 10.14 -7.83
CA LEU A 441 8.37 10.87 -6.57
C LEU A 441 9.10 10.07 -5.47
N SER A 442 8.81 8.77 -5.34
CA SER A 442 9.49 7.91 -4.36
C SER A 442 10.99 7.73 -4.61
N ARG A 443 11.43 7.80 -5.88
CA ARG A 443 12.85 7.67 -6.23
C ARG A 443 13.61 8.98 -6.02
N ASP A 444 13.04 10.09 -6.47
CA ASP A 444 13.77 11.35 -6.64
C ASP A 444 13.52 12.34 -5.48
N ALA A 445 12.40 12.21 -4.75
CA ALA A 445 12.01 13.07 -3.64
C ALA A 445 11.28 12.26 -2.54
N PRO A 446 12.00 11.44 -1.77
CA PRO A 446 11.41 10.49 -0.82
C PRO A 446 10.52 11.16 0.23
N LEU A 447 10.93 12.31 0.78
CA LEU A 447 10.12 13.05 1.76
C LEU A 447 8.79 13.54 1.16
N ALA A 448 8.80 14.00 -0.10
CA ALA A 448 7.57 14.38 -0.79
C ALA A 448 6.65 13.17 -0.97
N ALA A 449 7.21 11.99 -1.29
CA ALA A 449 6.44 10.76 -1.37
C ALA A 449 5.83 10.38 -0.01
N ASP A 450 6.56 10.54 1.09
CA ASP A 450 6.09 10.26 2.44
C ASP A 450 4.95 11.21 2.84
N TYR A 451 5.06 12.50 2.53
CA TYR A 451 3.99 13.47 2.72
C TYR A 451 2.75 13.11 1.91
N LEU A 452 2.88 12.71 0.64
CA LEU A 452 1.73 12.32 -0.17
C LEU A 452 1.05 11.06 0.36
N GLN A 453 1.84 10.07 0.80
CA GLN A 453 1.33 8.85 1.43
C GLN A 453 0.59 9.17 2.72
N PHE A 454 1.14 10.05 3.57
CA PHE A 454 0.49 10.54 4.80
C PHE A 454 -0.81 11.29 4.51
N ILE A 455 -0.76 12.29 3.61
CA ILE A 455 -1.90 13.11 3.19
C ILE A 455 -3.04 12.25 2.65
N SER A 456 -2.73 11.11 2.04
CA SER A 456 -3.76 10.23 1.48
C SER A 456 -4.79 9.75 2.52
N PHE A 457 -4.41 9.63 3.80
CA PHE A 457 -5.32 9.22 4.88
C PHE A 457 -6.10 10.39 5.51
N LEU A 458 -5.90 11.62 5.04
CA LEU A 458 -6.55 12.82 5.57
C LEU A 458 -7.77 13.22 4.70
N SER A 459 -8.56 14.16 5.21
CA SER A 459 -9.61 14.83 4.42
C SER A 459 -8.99 15.60 3.24
N GLU A 460 -9.74 15.69 2.14
CA GLU A 460 -9.28 16.22 0.84
C GLU A 460 -8.98 17.72 0.85
N LYS A 461 -9.54 18.44 1.82
CA LYS A 461 -9.49 19.90 1.88
C LYS A 461 -9.01 20.39 3.23
N ASN A 462 -8.44 21.60 3.24
CA ASN A 462 -8.06 22.35 4.43
C ASN A 462 -7.00 21.64 5.29
N ILE A 463 -6.07 20.91 4.67
CA ILE A 463 -5.01 20.19 5.39
C ILE A 463 -4.02 21.22 5.96
N PRO A 464 -3.92 21.38 7.30
CA PRO A 464 -2.97 22.31 7.88
C PRO A 464 -1.55 21.75 7.78
N ARG A 465 -0.55 22.62 7.54
CA ARG A 465 0.87 22.21 7.53
C ARG A 465 1.28 21.52 8.84
N SER A 466 0.77 22.00 9.97
CA SER A 466 1.03 21.42 11.30
C SER A 466 0.64 19.95 11.42
N LEU A 467 -0.22 19.43 10.53
CA LEU A 467 -0.67 18.05 10.58
C LEU A 467 0.34 17.07 9.95
N LEU A 468 1.19 17.56 9.05
CA LEU A 468 2.24 16.77 8.41
C LEU A 468 3.30 16.35 9.44
N PRO A 469 4.06 15.27 9.20
CA PRO A 469 5.17 14.87 10.08
C PRO A 469 6.15 16.04 10.31
N ASP A 470 6.63 16.18 11.55
CA ASP A 470 7.67 17.18 11.86
C ASP A 470 8.99 16.68 11.28
N GLU A 471 9.70 17.55 10.55
CA GLU A 471 11.08 17.33 10.14
C GLU A 471 11.98 18.33 10.86
N ASP A 472 13.20 17.92 11.19
CA ASP A 472 14.18 18.79 11.85
C ASP A 472 14.64 19.93 10.91
N ASP A 473 14.51 19.73 9.59
CA ASP A 473 14.85 20.70 8.55
C ASP A 473 13.59 21.27 7.88
N GLU A 474 13.23 22.52 8.22
CA GLU A 474 12.09 23.22 7.62
C GLU A 474 12.27 23.44 6.11
N LEU A 475 13.51 23.59 5.63
CA LEU A 475 13.80 23.77 4.21
C LEU A 475 13.47 22.49 3.43
N GLU A 476 13.87 21.32 3.95
CA GLU A 476 13.58 20.04 3.32
C GLU A 476 12.07 19.79 3.22
N ALA A 477 11.32 20.15 4.28
CA ALA A 477 9.86 20.10 4.27
C ALA A 477 9.23 21.04 3.24
N ASP A 478 9.75 22.27 3.08
CA ASP A 478 9.32 23.22 2.05
C ASP A 478 9.63 22.72 0.63
N GLU A 479 10.81 22.16 0.41
CA GLU A 479 11.20 21.56 -0.87
C GLU A 479 10.32 20.35 -1.22
N ALA A 480 9.98 19.51 -0.24
CA ALA A 480 9.08 18.39 -0.42
C ALA A 480 7.66 18.83 -0.79
N LEU A 481 7.11 19.82 -0.09
CA LEU A 481 5.80 20.39 -0.41
C LEU A 481 5.79 21.12 -1.75
N GLY A 482 6.84 21.88 -2.05
CA GLY A 482 7.07 22.50 -3.35
C GLY A 482 7.13 21.48 -4.48
N THR A 483 7.73 20.32 -4.23
CA THR A 483 7.75 19.19 -5.19
C THR A 483 6.33 18.63 -5.39
N LEU A 484 5.56 18.41 -4.33
CA LEU A 484 4.16 17.95 -4.46
C LEU A 484 3.27 18.93 -5.22
N GLN A 485 3.48 20.22 -5.00
CA GLN A 485 2.83 21.29 -5.77
C GLN A 485 3.30 21.31 -7.22
N ALA A 486 4.59 21.09 -7.46
CA ALA A 486 5.18 21.05 -8.79
C ALA A 486 4.56 19.94 -9.64
N TYR A 487 4.25 18.78 -9.06
CA TYR A 487 3.50 17.68 -9.69
C TYR A 487 1.96 17.89 -9.72
N ALA A 488 1.48 19.00 -9.13
CA ALA A 488 0.07 19.32 -8.95
C ALA A 488 -0.73 18.27 -8.15
N PHE A 489 -0.07 17.45 -7.32
CA PHE A 489 -0.77 16.51 -6.42
C PHE A 489 -1.45 17.22 -5.26
N VAL A 490 -0.85 18.33 -4.82
CA VAL A 490 -1.33 19.17 -3.74
C VAL A 490 -1.41 20.61 -4.23
N THR A 491 -2.42 21.35 -3.77
CA THR A 491 -2.57 22.79 -4.03
C THR A 491 -2.61 23.55 -2.73
N GLU A 492 -1.77 24.56 -2.60
CA GLU A 492 -1.81 25.48 -1.45
C GLU A 492 -2.80 26.61 -1.68
N ARG A 493 -3.52 26.98 -0.62
CA ARG A 493 -4.45 28.09 -0.61
C ARG A 493 -3.73 29.39 -0.25
N LEU A 494 -4.02 30.43 -1.04
CA LEU A 494 -3.26 31.67 -1.12
C LEU A 494 -3.24 32.54 0.15
N ASP A 495 -3.95 32.19 1.23
CA ASP A 495 -4.07 33.04 2.42
C ASP A 495 -3.87 32.30 3.76
N THR A 496 -3.85 30.96 3.76
CA THR A 496 -3.85 30.17 5.00
C THR A 496 -2.65 29.23 5.13
N GLY A 497 -1.88 29.03 4.06
CA GLY A 497 -0.84 27.99 4.01
C GLY A 497 -1.41 26.57 4.15
N TRP A 498 -2.69 26.39 3.85
CA TRP A 498 -3.36 25.10 3.90
C TRP A 498 -3.33 24.43 2.55
N PHE A 499 -3.34 23.10 2.59
CA PHE A 499 -3.19 22.26 1.42
C PHE A 499 -4.51 21.54 1.10
N ASP A 500 -4.82 21.43 -0.18
CA ASP A 500 -5.88 20.59 -0.70
C ASP A 500 -5.25 19.47 -1.56
N VAL A 501 -5.73 18.25 -1.42
CA VAL A 501 -5.32 17.10 -2.23
C VAL A 501 -6.46 16.66 -3.12
N HIS A 502 -6.14 16.30 -4.35
CA HIS A 502 -7.14 15.85 -5.30
C HIS A 502 -7.73 14.49 -4.89
N ARG A 503 -9.06 14.36 -4.83
CA ARG A 503 -9.75 13.14 -4.39
C ARG A 503 -9.29 11.87 -5.10
N LEU A 504 -9.15 11.93 -6.43
CA LEU A 504 -8.72 10.75 -7.19
C LEU A 504 -7.25 10.40 -6.93
N VAL A 505 -6.39 11.38 -6.65
CA VAL A 505 -4.98 11.15 -6.25
C VAL A 505 -4.95 10.41 -4.92
N ARG A 506 -5.74 10.86 -3.94
CA ARG A 506 -5.93 10.20 -2.65
C ARG A 506 -6.35 8.73 -2.78
N LEU A 507 -7.33 8.46 -3.64
CA LEU A 507 -7.87 7.11 -3.84
C LEU A 507 -6.86 6.18 -4.53
N VAL A 508 -6.15 6.65 -5.55
CA VAL A 508 -5.12 5.84 -6.25
C VAL A 508 -3.93 5.59 -5.33
N MET A 509 -3.52 6.58 -4.53
CA MET A 509 -2.45 6.42 -3.53
C MET A 509 -2.80 5.36 -2.48
N HIS A 510 -4.02 5.37 -1.92
CA HIS A 510 -4.46 4.33 -1.00
C HIS A 510 -4.39 2.92 -1.57
N ASN A 511 -4.74 2.75 -2.85
CA ASN A 511 -4.66 1.44 -3.49
C ASN A 511 -3.23 0.98 -3.68
N TRP A 512 -2.37 1.89 -4.12
CA TRP A 512 -0.96 1.60 -4.29
C TRP A 512 -0.33 1.13 -2.97
N LEU A 513 -0.66 1.79 -1.86
CA LEU A 513 -0.24 1.37 -0.52
C LEU A 513 -0.84 0.02 -0.08
N ALA A 514 -2.07 -0.28 -0.51
CA ALA A 514 -2.70 -1.57 -0.22
C ALA A 514 -2.05 -2.72 -1.01
N GLU A 515 -1.69 -2.50 -2.28
CA GLU A 515 -0.97 -3.46 -3.12
C GLU A 515 0.45 -3.74 -2.60
N LYS A 516 1.13 -2.73 -2.06
CA LYS A 516 2.43 -2.88 -1.38
C LYS A 516 2.33 -3.50 0.02
N GLY A 517 1.12 -3.61 0.59
CA GLY A 517 0.93 -4.07 1.98
C GLY A 517 1.34 -3.05 3.05
N GLU A 518 1.60 -1.80 2.66
CA GLU A 518 2.09 -0.73 3.55
C GLU A 518 0.96 0.13 4.15
N GLN A 519 -0.28 -0.06 3.68
CA GLN A 519 -1.45 0.74 4.10
C GLN A 519 -1.63 0.80 5.63
N VAL A 520 -1.46 -0.33 6.32
CA VAL A 520 -1.65 -0.42 7.78
C VAL A 520 -0.56 0.35 8.53
N ALA A 521 0.68 0.32 8.04
CA ALA A 521 1.81 1.04 8.64
C ALA A 521 1.60 2.56 8.53
N TRP A 522 1.26 3.05 7.33
CA TRP A 522 0.97 4.46 7.10
C TRP A 522 -0.24 4.97 7.87
N LEU A 523 -1.34 4.20 7.89
CA LEU A 523 -2.50 4.55 8.72
C LEU A 523 -2.13 4.66 10.20
N THR A 524 -1.27 3.75 10.69
CA THR A 524 -0.79 3.80 12.07
C THR A 524 -0.01 5.10 12.32
N ASN A 525 0.89 5.49 11.42
CA ASN A 525 1.64 6.75 11.53
C ASN A 525 0.72 7.98 11.55
N VAL A 526 -0.29 8.00 10.68
CA VAL A 526 -1.28 9.08 10.61
C VAL A 526 -2.10 9.18 11.89
N ILE A 527 -2.61 8.07 12.40
CA ILE A 527 -3.35 8.04 13.68
C ILE A 527 -2.47 8.49 14.84
N ASN A 528 -1.19 8.09 14.86
CA ASN A 528 -0.25 8.50 15.89
C ASN A 528 -0.01 10.00 15.90
N ARG A 529 0.14 10.61 14.72
CA ARG A 529 0.32 12.05 14.55
C ARG A 529 -0.93 12.82 14.93
N LEU A 530 -2.10 12.37 14.46
CA LEU A 530 -3.41 12.93 14.82
C LEU A 530 -3.65 12.84 16.33
N ASP A 531 -3.38 11.73 16.99
CA ASP A 531 -3.55 11.62 18.45
C ASP A 531 -2.65 12.61 19.21
N ARG A 532 -1.46 12.94 18.69
CA ARG A 532 -0.56 13.92 19.32
C ARG A 532 -1.04 15.36 19.16
N ILE A 533 -1.39 15.77 17.94
CA ILE A 533 -1.67 17.17 17.63
C ILE A 533 -3.13 17.53 17.87
N TYR A 534 -4.05 16.60 17.61
CA TYR A 534 -5.47 16.88 17.75
C TYR A 534 -5.79 17.20 19.22
N PRO A 535 -6.14 18.45 19.56
CA PRO A 535 -6.26 18.81 20.95
C PRO A 535 -7.55 18.23 21.54
N ILE A 536 -7.59 18.14 22.87
CA ILE A 536 -8.82 17.74 23.56
C ILE A 536 -9.88 18.81 23.27
N PRO A 537 -11.08 18.43 22.80
CA PRO A 537 -12.09 19.41 22.46
C PRO A 537 -12.61 20.11 23.71
N GLU A 538 -12.40 21.42 23.77
CA GLU A 538 -12.94 22.35 24.77
C GLU A 538 -13.76 23.44 24.07
N HIS A 539 -14.45 24.31 24.80
CA HIS A 539 -15.23 25.38 24.16
C HIS A 539 -14.32 26.53 23.70
N GLU A 540 -13.22 26.74 24.43
CA GLU A 540 -12.24 27.80 24.29
C GLU A 540 -11.35 27.61 23.07
N ASN A 541 -11.04 26.36 22.70
CA ASN A 541 -10.19 26.01 21.57
C ASN A 541 -10.97 25.49 20.35
N LYS A 542 -12.24 25.88 20.23
CA LYS A 542 -13.18 25.39 19.20
C LYS A 542 -12.61 25.49 17.78
N ASP A 543 -12.07 26.65 17.44
CA ASP A 543 -11.57 26.91 16.09
C ASP A 543 -10.41 25.95 15.75
N VAL A 544 -9.52 25.70 16.72
CA VAL A 544 -8.35 24.83 16.54
C VAL A 544 -8.75 23.36 16.31
N TRP A 545 -9.61 22.77 17.14
CA TRP A 545 -9.98 21.35 16.93
C TRP A 545 -10.94 21.16 15.75
N MET A 546 -11.65 22.20 15.31
CA MET A 546 -12.47 22.11 14.11
C MET A 546 -11.63 21.91 12.85
N ASP A 547 -10.44 22.50 12.79
CA ASP A 547 -9.51 22.33 11.67
C ASP A 547 -9.08 20.86 11.50
N TYR A 548 -8.87 20.13 12.61
CA TYR A 548 -8.40 18.74 12.58
C TYR A 548 -9.52 17.69 12.51
N LEU A 549 -10.75 18.03 12.90
CA LEU A 549 -11.85 17.06 13.06
C LEU A 549 -12.11 16.26 11.78
N SER A 550 -12.16 16.92 10.63
CA SER A 550 -12.45 16.26 9.36
C SER A 550 -11.34 15.27 8.96
N HIS A 551 -10.08 15.59 9.25
CA HIS A 551 -8.95 14.71 9.00
C HIS A 551 -8.93 13.51 9.96
N ALA A 552 -9.27 13.73 11.23
CA ALA A 552 -9.40 12.63 12.20
C ALA A 552 -10.52 11.65 11.83
N GLN A 553 -11.67 12.17 11.38
CA GLN A 553 -12.77 11.35 10.86
C GLN A 553 -12.35 10.56 9.61
N ALA A 554 -11.71 11.22 8.64
CA ALA A 554 -11.23 10.57 7.42
C ALA A 554 -10.27 9.40 7.72
N ALA A 555 -9.31 9.59 8.62
CA ALA A 555 -8.38 8.53 9.01
C ALA A 555 -9.10 7.35 9.68
N LEU A 556 -10.07 7.62 10.57
CA LEU A 556 -10.84 6.61 11.31
C LEU A 556 -11.91 5.87 10.49
N GLU A 557 -12.34 6.43 9.36
CA GLU A 557 -13.26 5.81 8.40
C GLU A 557 -12.57 4.83 7.46
N THR A 558 -11.24 4.81 7.45
CA THR A 558 -10.45 3.86 6.64
C THR A 558 -10.81 2.42 6.99
N ARG A 559 -10.95 1.55 5.98
CA ARG A 559 -11.29 0.12 6.18
C ARG A 559 -10.17 -0.70 6.85
N ALA A 560 -8.93 -0.20 6.79
CA ALA A 560 -7.79 -0.83 7.45
C ALA A 560 -7.84 -0.59 8.96
N GLU A 561 -7.46 -1.60 9.75
CA GLU A 561 -7.29 -1.44 11.20
C GLU A 561 -5.84 -1.05 11.50
N ALA A 562 -5.65 0.12 12.11
CA ALA A 562 -4.32 0.50 12.61
C ALA A 562 -3.85 -0.46 13.70
N THR A 563 -2.53 -0.64 13.78
CA THR A 563 -1.91 -1.56 14.73
C THR A 563 -2.00 -1.04 16.18
N ASP A 564 -1.82 0.27 16.37
CA ASP A 564 -1.90 0.91 17.68
C ASP A 564 -3.35 1.19 18.10
N LYS A 565 -3.94 0.19 18.76
CA LYS A 565 -5.32 0.26 19.29
C LYS A 565 -5.47 1.29 20.41
N SER A 566 -4.40 1.60 21.14
CA SER A 566 -4.42 2.53 22.26
C SER A 566 -4.57 3.97 21.77
N ARG A 567 -3.73 4.39 20.82
CA ARG A 567 -3.82 5.72 20.21
C ARG A 567 -5.07 5.87 19.35
N THR A 568 -5.49 4.81 18.63
CA THR A 568 -6.77 4.81 17.91
C THR A 568 -7.95 5.05 18.85
N SER A 569 -7.93 4.43 20.05
CA SER A 569 -8.95 4.63 21.07
C SER A 569 -8.98 6.07 21.60
N ASN A 570 -7.81 6.67 21.86
CA ASN A 570 -7.70 8.07 22.29
C ASN A 570 -8.21 9.04 21.21
N LEU A 571 -7.85 8.82 19.95
CA LEU A 571 -8.33 9.64 18.84
C LEU A 571 -9.86 9.56 18.69
N LEU A 572 -10.43 8.35 18.78
CA LEU A 572 -11.89 8.16 18.78
C LEU A 572 -12.56 8.86 19.98
N LEU A 573 -11.92 8.88 21.14
CA LEU A 573 -12.44 9.62 22.30
C LEU A 573 -12.55 11.12 22.01
N LYS A 574 -11.48 11.71 21.45
CA LYS A 574 -11.45 13.12 21.05
C LYS A 574 -12.50 13.42 19.99
N VAL A 575 -12.60 12.61 18.93
CA VAL A 575 -13.64 12.78 17.88
C VAL A 575 -15.05 12.67 18.46
N GLY A 576 -15.28 11.71 19.36
CA GLY A 576 -16.59 11.57 20.02
C GLY A 576 -16.94 12.78 20.90
N GLN A 577 -15.95 13.37 21.59
CA GLN A 577 -16.13 14.60 22.37
C GLN A 577 -16.46 15.79 21.46
N SER A 578 -15.80 15.90 20.30
CA SER A 578 -16.10 16.92 19.28
C SER A 578 -17.52 16.77 18.75
N SER A 579 -17.92 15.56 18.35
CA SER A 579 -19.30 15.28 17.90
C SER A 579 -20.33 15.62 18.97
N TYR A 580 -20.05 15.34 20.25
CA TYR A 580 -20.94 15.72 21.35
C TYR A 580 -21.10 17.24 21.45
N LYS A 581 -20.00 17.99 21.40
CA LYS A 581 -20.01 19.47 21.43
C LYS A 581 -20.70 20.09 20.21
N LEU A 582 -20.67 19.42 19.05
CA LEU A 582 -21.39 19.81 17.84
C LEU A 582 -22.88 19.42 17.86
N GLY A 583 -23.38 18.80 18.94
CA GLY A 583 -24.77 18.35 19.06
C GLY A 583 -25.09 17.05 18.32
N GLN A 584 -24.07 16.36 17.78
CA GLN A 584 -24.20 15.10 17.04
C GLN A 584 -24.19 13.91 18.02
N TYR A 585 -25.18 13.85 18.91
CA TYR A 585 -25.19 12.90 20.04
C TYR A 585 -25.18 11.43 19.62
N ALA A 586 -25.87 11.07 18.52
CA ALA A 586 -25.89 9.70 18.01
C ALA A 586 -24.50 9.25 17.53
N ALA A 587 -23.82 10.10 16.75
CA ALA A 587 -22.45 9.86 16.30
C ALA A 587 -21.49 9.80 17.50
N ALA A 588 -21.61 10.73 18.45
CA ALA A 588 -20.80 10.73 19.67
C ALA A 588 -20.93 9.42 20.46
N LYS A 589 -22.17 8.93 20.67
CA LYS A 589 -22.43 7.64 21.34
C LYS A 589 -21.72 6.48 20.61
N ALA A 590 -21.84 6.41 19.28
CA ALA A 590 -21.22 5.35 18.49
C ALA A 590 -19.69 5.40 18.57
N THR A 591 -19.10 6.59 18.41
CA THR A 591 -17.64 6.79 18.45
C THR A 591 -17.06 6.51 19.83
N HIS A 592 -17.71 6.96 20.91
CA HIS A 592 -17.30 6.64 22.28
C HIS A 592 -17.39 5.14 22.58
N HIS A 593 -18.40 4.45 22.06
CA HIS A 593 -18.51 3.01 22.22
C HIS A 593 -17.33 2.28 21.55
N LYS A 594 -17.00 2.65 20.30
CA LYS A 594 -15.86 2.11 19.56
C LYS A 594 -14.52 2.41 20.25
N SER A 595 -14.36 3.62 20.79
CA SER A 595 -13.20 4.02 21.59
C SER A 595 -13.01 3.09 22.80
N LEU A 596 -14.06 2.89 23.61
CA LEU A 596 -14.01 2.02 24.79
C LEU A 596 -13.67 0.57 24.44
N GLU A 597 -14.26 0.02 23.37
CA GLU A 597 -14.00 -1.34 22.93
C GLU A 597 -12.52 -1.54 22.54
N LEU A 598 -11.94 -0.59 21.78
CA LEU A 598 -10.53 -0.64 21.42
C LEU A 598 -9.60 -0.47 22.63
N ARG A 599 -9.96 0.38 23.60
CA ARG A 599 -9.22 0.55 24.86
C ARG A 599 -9.11 -0.78 25.61
N ILE A 600 -10.23 -1.48 25.75
CA ILE A 600 -10.31 -2.77 26.43
C ILE A 600 -9.49 -3.82 25.68
N LYS A 601 -9.62 -3.90 24.35
CA LYS A 601 -8.82 -4.83 23.53
C LYS A 601 -7.32 -4.57 23.64
N ALA A 602 -6.90 -3.32 23.76
CA ALA A 602 -5.49 -2.96 23.98
C ALA A 602 -5.00 -3.47 25.35
N LEU A 603 -5.75 -3.18 26.42
CA LEU A 603 -5.42 -3.64 27.78
C LEU A 603 -5.37 -5.17 27.89
N ASP A 604 -6.30 -5.88 27.24
CA ASP A 604 -6.29 -7.34 27.21
C ASP A 604 -5.04 -7.91 26.52
N ARG A 605 -4.56 -7.27 25.44
CA ARG A 605 -3.33 -7.68 24.74
C ARG A 605 -2.07 -7.42 25.57
N GLU A 606 -2.07 -6.33 26.34
CA GLU A 606 -0.98 -5.99 27.26
C GLU A 606 -1.01 -6.84 28.54
N GLY A 607 -1.96 -7.78 28.69
CA GLY A 607 -2.13 -8.60 29.89
C GLY A 607 -2.70 -7.83 31.09
N GLN A 608 -3.12 -6.57 30.91
CA GLN A 608 -3.68 -5.72 31.95
C GLN A 608 -5.18 -6.00 32.18
N PHE A 609 -5.52 -7.27 32.41
CA PHE A 609 -6.90 -7.70 32.55
C PHE A 609 -7.63 -6.99 33.71
N ALA A 610 -6.91 -6.63 34.78
CA ALA A 610 -7.47 -5.91 35.92
C ALA A 610 -7.96 -4.50 35.54
N ALA A 611 -7.21 -3.79 34.68
CA ALA A 611 -7.59 -2.47 34.19
C ALA A 611 -8.80 -2.55 33.25
N ALA A 612 -8.82 -3.53 32.33
CA ALA A 612 -9.97 -3.80 31.46
C ALA A 612 -11.24 -4.09 32.27
N LYS A 613 -11.13 -4.92 33.31
CA LYS A 613 -12.21 -5.22 34.26
C LYS A 613 -12.70 -3.96 34.98
N ALA A 614 -11.79 -3.10 35.45
CA ALA A 614 -12.16 -1.86 36.13
C ALA A 614 -12.98 -0.93 35.22
N ILE A 615 -12.62 -0.84 33.93
CA ILE A 615 -13.39 -0.08 32.93
C ILE A 615 -14.78 -0.69 32.75
N HIS A 616 -14.89 -2.01 32.54
CA HIS A 616 -16.18 -2.69 32.41
C HIS A 616 -17.08 -2.50 33.65
N ARG A 617 -16.51 -2.57 34.86
CA ARG A 617 -17.23 -2.32 36.11
C ARG A 617 -17.75 -0.88 36.19
N LYS A 618 -16.90 0.11 35.87
CA LYS A 618 -17.30 1.52 35.88
C LYS A 618 -18.38 1.82 34.84
N VAL A 619 -18.29 1.24 33.64
CA VAL A 619 -19.32 1.35 32.60
C VAL A 619 -20.64 0.77 33.08
N LEU A 620 -20.61 -0.40 33.72
CA LEU A 620 -21.80 -1.02 34.28
C LEU A 620 -22.43 -0.13 35.37
N GLU A 621 -21.66 0.32 36.36
CA GLU A 621 -22.14 1.18 37.44
C GLU A 621 -22.83 2.45 36.91
N LEU A 622 -22.21 3.12 35.94
CA LEU A 622 -22.78 4.32 35.32
C LEU A 622 -24.06 4.01 34.53
N ARG A 623 -24.08 2.93 33.75
CA ARG A 623 -25.28 2.53 32.99
C ARG A 623 -26.42 2.12 33.90
N THR A 624 -26.14 1.40 34.98
CA THR A 624 -27.13 1.08 36.01
C THR A 624 -27.69 2.35 36.66
N LYS A 625 -26.86 3.36 36.93
CA LYS A 625 -27.31 4.64 37.50
C LYS A 625 -28.17 5.48 36.55
N VAL A 626 -27.86 5.49 35.25
CA VAL A 626 -28.50 6.37 34.26
C VAL A 626 -29.71 5.72 33.60
N LEU A 627 -29.58 4.46 33.17
CA LEU A 627 -30.59 3.74 32.37
C LEU A 627 -31.41 2.76 33.21
N GLY A 628 -30.96 2.45 34.43
CA GLY A 628 -31.52 1.39 35.27
C GLY A 628 -30.90 0.03 35.00
N ALA A 629 -31.11 -0.89 35.94
CA ALA A 629 -30.57 -2.25 35.90
C ALA A 629 -31.17 -3.12 34.78
N GLU A 630 -32.40 -2.79 34.36
CA GLU A 630 -33.20 -3.61 33.44
C GLU A 630 -33.01 -3.24 31.96
N TYR A 631 -32.30 -2.15 31.67
CA TYR A 631 -32.08 -1.70 30.30
C TYR A 631 -31.11 -2.62 29.53
N LEU A 632 -31.39 -2.87 28.24
CA LEU A 632 -30.65 -3.83 27.41
C LEU A 632 -29.14 -3.51 27.32
N ASP A 633 -28.76 -2.23 27.23
CA ASP A 633 -27.35 -1.80 27.24
C ASP A 633 -26.66 -2.06 28.59
N THR A 634 -27.40 -2.11 29.70
CA THR A 634 -26.87 -2.48 31.02
C THR A 634 -26.57 -3.98 31.06
N LEU A 635 -27.48 -4.80 30.51
CA LEU A 635 -27.31 -6.26 30.40
C LEU A 635 -26.12 -6.64 29.50
N SER A 636 -25.90 -5.92 28.38
CA SER A 636 -24.73 -6.16 27.52
C SER A 636 -23.40 -5.82 28.21
N SER A 637 -23.40 -4.80 29.07
CA SER A 637 -22.23 -4.42 29.89
C SER A 637 -21.87 -5.50 30.92
N ILE A 638 -22.89 -6.14 31.50
CA ILE A 638 -22.71 -7.28 32.41
C ILE A 638 -22.02 -8.43 31.67
N ASN A 639 -22.48 -8.77 30.46
CA ASN A 639 -21.86 -9.84 29.67
C ASN A 639 -20.39 -9.54 29.34
N ALA A 640 -20.06 -8.29 29.02
CA ALA A 640 -18.68 -7.87 28.77
C ALA A 640 -17.78 -8.01 30.01
N LEU A 641 -18.28 -7.64 31.20
CA LEU A 641 -17.56 -7.83 32.46
C LEU A 641 -17.41 -9.31 32.83
N VAL A 642 -18.44 -10.13 32.58
CA VAL A 642 -18.41 -11.58 32.77
C VAL A 642 -17.30 -12.23 31.93
N LEU A 643 -17.17 -11.86 30.65
CA LEU A 643 -16.11 -12.38 29.79
C LEU A 643 -14.70 -11.99 30.30
N ALA A 644 -14.54 -10.76 30.80
CA ALA A 644 -13.28 -10.32 31.39
C ALA A 644 -12.95 -11.08 32.69
N LEU A 645 -13.95 -11.37 33.53
CA LEU A 645 -13.79 -12.17 34.74
C LEU A 645 -13.46 -13.65 34.46
N ASP A 646 -14.09 -14.23 33.43
CA ASP A 646 -13.88 -15.61 33.02
C ASP A 646 -12.45 -15.85 32.49
N ARG A 647 -11.90 -14.88 31.74
CA ARG A 647 -10.48 -14.90 31.30
C ARG A 647 -9.49 -14.86 32.46
N GLN A 648 -9.85 -14.20 33.57
CA GLN A 648 -9.03 -14.17 34.80
C GLN A 648 -9.27 -15.39 35.70
N GLY A 649 -10.13 -16.33 35.30
CA GLY A 649 -10.47 -17.50 36.11
C GLY A 649 -11.28 -17.20 37.38
N GLN A 650 -11.86 -16.01 37.49
CA GLN A 650 -12.65 -15.60 38.66
C GLN A 650 -14.10 -16.10 38.56
N TYR A 651 -14.29 -17.41 38.48
CA TYR A 651 -15.61 -17.99 38.18
C TYR A 651 -16.67 -17.72 39.26
N ALA A 652 -16.28 -17.52 40.52
CA ALA A 652 -17.23 -17.15 41.58
C ALA A 652 -17.85 -15.76 41.34
N ALA A 653 -17.07 -14.80 40.85
CA ALA A 653 -17.58 -13.48 40.49
C ALA A 653 -18.43 -13.52 39.20
N VAL A 654 -18.10 -14.44 38.27
CA VAL A 654 -18.91 -14.73 37.08
C VAL A 654 -20.29 -15.25 37.47
N GLU A 655 -20.34 -16.19 38.41
CA GLU A 655 -21.58 -16.75 38.94
C GLU A 655 -22.46 -15.68 39.58
N GLU A 656 -21.92 -14.87 40.50
CA GLU A 656 -22.66 -13.78 41.16
C GLU A 656 -23.31 -12.83 40.14
N MET A 657 -22.57 -12.50 39.07
CA MET A 657 -23.03 -11.64 38.00
C MET A 657 -24.13 -12.28 37.14
N HIS A 658 -23.97 -13.55 36.79
CA HIS A 658 -25.01 -14.28 36.07
C HIS A 658 -26.27 -14.50 36.91
N CYS A 659 -26.16 -14.71 38.22
CA CYS A 659 -27.28 -14.73 39.15
C CYS A 659 -28.06 -13.41 39.12
N LYS A 660 -27.37 -12.27 39.20
CA LYS A 660 -28.02 -10.94 39.11
C LYS A 660 -28.75 -10.73 37.77
N VAL A 661 -28.13 -11.12 36.65
CA VAL A 661 -28.79 -11.04 35.32
C VAL A 661 -30.02 -11.93 35.27
N LEU A 662 -29.91 -13.15 35.80
CA LEU A 662 -31.00 -14.10 35.82
C LEU A 662 -32.18 -13.58 36.64
N GLU A 663 -31.93 -13.03 37.82
CA GLU A 663 -32.97 -12.42 38.68
C GLU A 663 -33.70 -11.29 37.95
N LEU A 664 -32.97 -10.38 37.31
CA LEU A 664 -33.56 -9.26 36.57
C LEU A 664 -34.38 -9.74 35.37
N LYS A 665 -33.83 -10.61 34.53
CA LYS A 665 -34.57 -11.16 33.38
C LYS A 665 -35.77 -12.00 33.80
N THR A 666 -35.67 -12.71 34.91
CA THR A 666 -36.81 -13.45 35.46
C THR A 666 -37.93 -12.51 35.88
N LYS A 667 -37.62 -11.35 36.48
CA LYS A 667 -38.61 -10.33 36.85
C LYS A 667 -39.25 -9.66 35.62
N VAL A 668 -38.45 -9.35 34.59
CA VAL A 668 -38.91 -8.57 33.42
C VAL A 668 -39.62 -9.46 32.38
N LEU A 669 -39.05 -10.61 32.05
CA LEU A 669 -39.46 -11.46 30.93
C LEU A 669 -40.17 -12.75 31.38
N GLY A 670 -40.06 -13.10 32.66
CA GLY A 670 -40.55 -14.37 33.21
C GLY A 670 -39.54 -15.52 33.09
N VAL A 671 -39.78 -16.59 33.85
CA VAL A 671 -38.89 -17.74 34.01
C VAL A 671 -38.71 -18.55 32.71
N GLU A 672 -39.74 -18.57 31.85
CA GLU A 672 -39.79 -19.42 30.65
C GLU A 672 -39.37 -18.69 29.36
N HIS A 673 -39.09 -17.38 29.43
CA HIS A 673 -38.67 -16.62 28.26
C HIS A 673 -37.30 -17.08 27.76
N LEU A 674 -37.13 -17.15 26.44
CA LEU A 674 -35.91 -17.70 25.81
C LEU A 674 -34.62 -17.00 26.26
N ASP A 675 -34.66 -15.69 26.48
CA ASP A 675 -33.51 -14.91 27.01
C ASP A 675 -33.21 -15.18 28.49
N THR A 676 -34.23 -15.52 29.27
CA THR A 676 -34.07 -15.96 30.66
C THR A 676 -33.42 -17.34 30.66
N LEU A 677 -33.91 -18.26 29.82
CA LEU A 677 -33.32 -19.60 29.63
C LEU A 677 -31.86 -19.53 29.13
N GLY A 678 -31.54 -18.58 28.25
CA GLY A 678 -30.17 -18.30 27.83
C GLY A 678 -29.26 -17.88 28.99
N SER A 679 -29.81 -17.14 29.94
CA SER A 679 -29.07 -16.68 31.14
C SER A 679 -28.89 -17.80 32.16
N ILE A 680 -29.88 -18.69 32.34
CA ILE A 680 -29.74 -19.92 33.14
C ILE A 680 -28.64 -20.80 32.55
N ASN A 681 -28.59 -20.94 31.21
CA ASN A 681 -27.56 -21.72 30.55
C ASN A 681 -26.15 -21.15 30.79
N ASN A 682 -25.99 -19.82 30.77
CA ASN A 682 -24.70 -19.17 31.04
C ASN A 682 -24.26 -19.33 32.50
N LEU A 683 -25.21 -19.26 33.45
CA LEU A 683 -24.94 -19.55 34.86
C LEU A 683 -24.48 -20.99 35.05
N ALA A 684 -25.16 -21.95 34.43
CA ALA A 684 -24.80 -23.36 34.49
C ALA A 684 -23.40 -23.64 33.91
N LEU A 685 -23.02 -22.99 32.80
CA LEU A 685 -21.66 -23.06 32.26
C LEU A 685 -20.60 -22.48 33.21
N ALA A 686 -20.93 -21.42 33.95
CA ALA A 686 -20.04 -20.87 34.98
C ALA A 686 -19.83 -21.87 36.13
N LEU A 687 -20.89 -22.56 36.56
CA LEU A 687 -20.83 -23.62 37.58
C LEU A 687 -20.01 -24.83 37.10
N ASP A 688 -20.16 -25.25 35.84
CA ASP A 688 -19.33 -26.30 35.22
C ASP A 688 -17.84 -25.95 35.26
N ARG A 689 -17.49 -24.68 35.00
CA ARG A 689 -16.09 -24.21 35.07
C ARG A 689 -15.53 -24.19 36.49
N GLN A 690 -16.40 -24.11 37.50
CA GLN A 690 -16.03 -24.27 38.91
C GLN A 690 -15.95 -25.73 39.36
N GLY A 691 -16.32 -26.69 38.50
CA GLY A 691 -16.42 -28.10 38.87
C GLY A 691 -17.71 -28.46 39.63
N GLN A 692 -18.66 -27.54 39.73
CA GLN A 692 -19.96 -27.77 40.36
C GLN A 692 -20.95 -28.42 39.38
N TYR A 693 -20.56 -29.55 38.81
CA TYR A 693 -21.27 -30.17 37.70
C TYR A 693 -22.70 -30.62 38.05
N VAL A 694 -22.99 -30.97 39.31
CA VAL A 694 -24.33 -31.39 39.76
C VAL A 694 -25.32 -30.21 39.73
N ALA A 695 -24.88 -29.03 40.16
CA ALA A 695 -25.72 -27.83 40.13
C ALA A 695 -25.95 -27.36 38.69
N ALA A 696 -24.91 -27.43 37.84
CA ALA A 696 -25.01 -27.14 36.41
C ALA A 696 -25.97 -28.10 35.69
N GLU A 697 -25.90 -29.40 35.98
CA GLU A 697 -26.80 -30.40 35.41
C GLU A 697 -28.27 -30.08 35.71
N ALA A 698 -28.60 -29.77 36.97
CA ALA A 698 -29.97 -29.44 37.37
C ALA A 698 -30.52 -28.24 36.58
N MET A 699 -29.69 -27.21 36.38
CA MET A 699 -30.05 -26.04 35.58
C MET A 699 -30.20 -26.37 34.09
N HIS A 700 -29.27 -27.14 33.51
CA HIS A 700 -29.34 -27.56 32.11
C HIS A 700 -30.56 -28.42 31.82
N ARG A 701 -30.94 -29.34 32.73
CA ARG A 701 -32.18 -30.14 32.60
C ARG A 701 -33.42 -29.26 32.56
N LYS A 702 -33.52 -28.26 33.45
CA LYS A 702 -34.65 -27.33 33.48
C LYS A 702 -34.73 -26.50 32.19
N VAL A 703 -33.60 -25.97 31.69
CA VAL A 703 -33.56 -25.23 30.43
C VAL A 703 -33.96 -26.12 29.25
N LEU A 704 -33.46 -27.36 29.22
CA LEU A 704 -33.75 -28.31 28.17
C LEU A 704 -35.24 -28.65 28.12
N GLU A 705 -35.88 -28.87 29.27
CA GLU A 705 -37.31 -29.18 29.35
C GLU A 705 -38.16 -28.06 28.72
N VAL A 706 -37.92 -26.80 29.11
CA VAL A 706 -38.67 -25.66 28.60
C VAL A 706 -38.39 -25.43 27.11
N ARG A 707 -37.12 -25.48 26.67
CA ARG A 707 -36.78 -25.33 25.24
C ARG A 707 -37.36 -26.44 24.38
N THR A 708 -37.42 -27.67 24.88
CA THR A 708 -38.04 -28.80 24.18
C THR A 708 -39.55 -28.57 24.02
N LYS A 709 -40.22 -28.05 25.04
CA LYS A 709 -41.65 -27.71 24.98
C LYS A 709 -41.96 -26.55 24.02
N VAL A 710 -41.13 -25.50 24.02
CA VAL A 710 -41.41 -24.25 23.28
C VAL A 710 -40.90 -24.30 21.84
N LEU A 711 -39.68 -24.78 21.62
CA LEU A 711 -38.98 -24.73 20.33
C LEU A 711 -38.97 -26.10 19.61
N GLY A 712 -39.34 -27.16 20.30
CA GLY A 712 -39.17 -28.53 19.84
C GLY A 712 -37.76 -29.08 20.12
N ALA A 713 -37.63 -30.41 20.01
CA ALA A 713 -36.43 -31.14 20.36
C ALA A 713 -35.24 -30.86 19.41
N GLU A 714 -35.52 -30.42 18.18
CA GLU A 714 -34.54 -30.29 17.11
C GLU A 714 -34.04 -28.86 16.90
N HIS A 715 -34.65 -27.88 17.56
CA HIS A 715 -34.23 -26.49 17.42
C HIS A 715 -32.76 -26.32 17.86
N PRO A 716 -31.93 -25.52 17.14
CA PRO A 716 -30.52 -25.34 17.46
C PRO A 716 -30.25 -24.99 18.93
N ASN A 717 -31.07 -24.12 19.52
CA ASN A 717 -30.99 -23.76 20.95
C ASN A 717 -31.28 -24.94 21.91
N THR A 718 -32.17 -25.86 21.53
CA THR A 718 -32.46 -27.08 22.31
C THR A 718 -31.27 -28.03 22.22
N LEU A 719 -30.72 -28.24 21.01
CA LEU A 719 -29.52 -29.05 20.80
C LEU A 719 -28.30 -28.50 21.55
N SER A 720 -28.14 -27.17 21.58
CA SER A 720 -27.10 -26.50 22.37
C SER A 720 -27.22 -26.80 23.86
N SER A 721 -28.44 -26.79 24.40
CA SER A 721 -28.71 -27.17 25.80
C SER A 721 -28.44 -28.65 26.07
N ILE A 722 -28.73 -29.54 25.11
CA ILE A 722 -28.36 -30.96 25.23
C ILE A 722 -26.84 -31.12 25.30
N ASN A 723 -26.10 -30.41 24.44
CA ASN A 723 -24.64 -30.47 24.47
C ASN A 723 -24.07 -29.94 25.79
N ALA A 724 -24.64 -28.87 26.34
CA ALA A 724 -24.22 -28.33 27.63
C ALA A 724 -24.52 -29.32 28.78
N LEU A 725 -25.69 -29.97 28.78
CA LEU A 725 -26.01 -31.04 29.73
C LEU A 725 -25.04 -32.23 29.62
N VAL A 726 -24.68 -32.63 28.40
CA VAL A 726 -23.70 -33.70 28.16
C VAL A 726 -22.33 -33.34 28.75
N LEU A 727 -21.87 -32.10 28.58
CA LEU A 727 -20.60 -31.66 29.16
C LEU A 727 -20.60 -31.68 30.69
N ALA A 728 -21.70 -31.29 31.33
CA ALA A 728 -21.86 -31.37 32.78
C ALA A 728 -21.82 -32.83 33.26
N LEU A 729 -22.57 -33.74 32.62
CA LEU A 729 -22.59 -35.17 32.94
C LEU A 729 -21.24 -35.85 32.71
N ASP A 730 -20.54 -35.48 31.63
CA ASP A 730 -19.19 -35.95 31.32
C ASP A 730 -18.17 -35.51 32.37
N GLY A 731 -18.29 -34.27 32.85
CA GLY A 731 -17.50 -33.75 33.97
C GLY A 731 -17.73 -34.50 35.29
N GLN A 732 -18.92 -35.06 35.48
CA GLN A 732 -19.24 -35.95 36.62
C GLN A 732 -18.77 -37.40 36.41
N GLY A 733 -18.30 -37.77 35.22
CA GLY A 733 -18.01 -39.16 34.85
C GLY A 733 -19.25 -40.03 34.64
N GLN A 734 -20.45 -39.44 34.50
CA GLN A 734 -21.69 -40.18 34.24
C GLN A 734 -21.86 -40.53 32.75
N TYR A 735 -20.89 -41.26 32.20
CA TYR A 735 -20.84 -41.54 30.76
C TYR A 735 -22.01 -42.39 30.24
N ALA A 736 -22.66 -43.19 31.10
CA ALA A 736 -23.86 -43.95 30.75
C ALA A 736 -25.07 -43.04 30.48
N ALA A 737 -25.24 -41.97 31.28
CA ALA A 737 -26.29 -40.98 31.05
C ALA A 737 -26.02 -40.15 29.77
N VAL A 738 -24.75 -39.85 29.49
CA VAL A 738 -24.32 -39.21 28.24
C VAL A 738 -24.69 -40.05 27.02
N GLU A 739 -24.46 -41.36 27.08
CA GLU A 739 -24.83 -42.28 26.01
C GLU A 739 -26.35 -42.29 25.76
N GLU A 740 -27.17 -42.37 26.81
CA GLU A 740 -28.63 -42.36 26.68
C GLU A 740 -29.13 -41.09 25.97
N ILE A 741 -28.55 -39.94 26.31
CA ILE A 741 -28.87 -38.65 25.69
C ILE A 741 -28.44 -38.65 24.22
N HIS A 742 -27.22 -39.12 23.90
CA HIS A 742 -26.76 -39.18 22.51
C HIS A 742 -27.57 -40.14 21.64
N ARG A 743 -28.05 -41.27 22.20
CA ARG A 743 -28.97 -42.18 21.50
C ARG A 743 -30.28 -41.47 21.14
N LYS A 744 -30.90 -40.75 22.08
CA LYS A 744 -32.14 -39.98 21.83
C LYS A 744 -31.94 -38.88 20.77
N VAL A 745 -30.84 -38.13 20.83
CA VAL A 745 -30.51 -37.10 19.82
C VAL A 745 -30.30 -37.72 18.45
N LEU A 746 -29.63 -38.88 18.40
CA LEU A 746 -29.36 -39.59 17.17
C LEU A 746 -30.65 -40.10 16.52
N GLU A 747 -31.57 -40.67 17.28
CA GLU A 747 -32.87 -41.13 16.78
C GLU A 747 -33.66 -39.98 16.11
N LEU A 748 -33.72 -38.81 16.76
CA LEU A 748 -34.40 -37.63 16.22
C LEU A 748 -33.73 -37.13 14.93
N LYS A 749 -32.41 -36.92 14.95
CA LYS A 749 -31.67 -36.44 13.77
C LYS A 749 -31.73 -37.42 12.60
N THR A 750 -31.71 -38.74 12.88
CA THR A 750 -31.85 -39.75 11.84
C THR A 750 -33.23 -39.70 11.19
N LYS A 751 -34.28 -39.45 11.98
CA LYS A 751 -35.66 -39.32 11.48
C LYS A 751 -35.86 -38.11 10.59
N VAL A 752 -35.21 -36.98 10.89
CA VAL A 752 -35.44 -35.70 10.19
C VAL A 752 -34.45 -35.41 9.08
N LEU A 753 -33.15 -35.63 9.31
CA LEU A 753 -32.09 -35.31 8.37
C LEU A 753 -31.63 -36.52 7.55
N GLY A 754 -32.00 -37.73 7.99
CA GLY A 754 -31.49 -38.97 7.42
C GLY A 754 -30.12 -39.36 7.99
N VAL A 755 -29.73 -40.62 7.73
CA VAL A 755 -28.53 -41.23 8.31
C VAL A 755 -27.21 -40.70 7.74
N GLU A 756 -27.22 -40.21 6.50
CA GLU A 756 -26.01 -39.72 5.80
C GLU A 756 -25.76 -38.22 6.02
N HIS A 757 -26.66 -37.48 6.68
CA HIS A 757 -26.48 -36.05 6.89
C HIS A 757 -25.30 -35.76 7.82
N PRO A 758 -24.43 -34.75 7.53
CA PRO A 758 -23.25 -34.44 8.33
C PRO A 758 -23.51 -34.25 9.83
N ASP A 759 -24.63 -33.64 10.20
CA ASP A 759 -25.04 -33.46 11.60
C ASP A 759 -25.47 -34.76 12.29
N THR A 760 -26.04 -35.71 11.54
CA THR A 760 -26.35 -37.05 12.03
C THR A 760 -25.07 -37.83 12.26
N LEU A 761 -24.13 -37.80 11.29
CA LEU A 761 -22.82 -38.43 11.41
C LEU A 761 -22.01 -37.88 12.60
N SER A 762 -22.14 -36.58 12.88
CA SER A 762 -21.53 -35.95 14.07
C SER A 762 -22.14 -36.44 15.37
N SER A 763 -23.46 -36.66 15.42
CA SER A 763 -24.10 -37.28 16.58
C SER A 763 -23.73 -38.75 16.75
N ILE A 764 -23.53 -39.51 15.66
CA ILE A 764 -23.02 -40.89 15.73
C ILE A 764 -21.57 -40.90 16.28
N ASN A 765 -20.71 -39.96 15.87
CA ASN A 765 -19.35 -39.83 16.40
C ASN A 765 -19.35 -39.50 17.91
N ASN A 766 -20.25 -38.62 18.36
CA ASN A 766 -20.38 -38.29 19.79
C ASN A 766 -20.86 -39.46 20.63
N LEU A 767 -21.72 -40.34 20.08
CA LEU A 767 -22.09 -41.60 20.73
C LEU A 767 -20.88 -42.54 20.88
N ALA A 768 -20.04 -42.65 19.84
CA ALA A 768 -18.81 -43.43 19.91
C ALA A 768 -17.82 -42.88 20.95
N LEU A 769 -17.71 -41.55 21.06
CA LEU A 769 -16.92 -40.89 22.10
C LEU A 769 -17.41 -41.21 23.51
N ALA A 770 -18.72 -41.24 23.72
CA ALA A 770 -19.30 -41.63 25.01
C ALA A 770 -18.96 -43.09 25.38
N LEU A 771 -19.06 -44.02 24.42
CA LEU A 771 -18.71 -45.42 24.61
C LEU A 771 -17.20 -45.61 24.88
N ASP A 772 -16.34 -44.88 24.16
CA ASP A 772 -14.89 -44.87 24.38
C ASP A 772 -14.55 -44.38 25.80
N ARG A 773 -15.24 -43.33 26.30
CA ARG A 773 -15.07 -42.85 27.68
C ARG A 773 -15.59 -43.82 28.74
N GLN A 774 -16.59 -44.65 28.42
CA GLN A 774 -17.02 -45.75 29.28
C GLN A 774 -16.04 -46.95 29.30
N GLY A 775 -15.00 -46.93 28.48
CA GLY A 775 -14.09 -48.07 28.31
C GLY A 775 -14.60 -49.16 27.37
N GLN A 776 -15.73 -48.93 26.68
CA GLN A 776 -16.28 -49.85 25.68
C GLN A 776 -15.61 -49.65 24.32
N TYR A 777 -14.29 -49.82 24.25
CA TYR A 777 -13.49 -49.46 23.08
C TYR A 777 -13.87 -50.21 21.80
N VAL A 778 -14.24 -51.49 21.91
CA VAL A 778 -14.65 -52.32 20.76
C VAL A 778 -15.95 -51.81 20.14
N ALA A 779 -16.92 -51.43 20.98
CA ALA A 779 -18.18 -50.86 20.51
C ALA A 779 -17.96 -49.47 19.89
N ALA A 780 -17.10 -48.65 20.50
CA ALA A 780 -16.72 -47.35 19.97
C ALA A 780 -16.02 -47.47 18.60
N GLU A 781 -15.08 -48.41 18.44
CA GLU A 781 -14.39 -48.67 17.18
C GLU A 781 -15.34 -49.01 16.04
N ALA A 782 -16.30 -49.92 16.28
CA ALA A 782 -17.29 -50.30 15.29
C ALA A 782 -18.09 -49.08 14.78
N ILE A 783 -18.45 -48.17 15.67
CA ILE A 783 -19.14 -46.93 15.31
C ILE A 783 -18.21 -45.95 14.60
N TYR A 784 -16.97 -45.76 15.07
CA TYR A 784 -16.00 -44.89 14.41
C TYR A 784 -15.70 -45.33 12.98
N ARG A 785 -15.56 -46.63 12.73
CA ARG A 785 -15.38 -47.17 11.37
C ARG A 785 -16.57 -46.84 10.47
N LYS A 786 -17.78 -47.03 10.97
CA LYS A 786 -19.02 -46.69 10.25
C LYS A 786 -19.13 -45.19 9.95
N VAL A 787 -18.80 -44.33 10.91
CA VAL A 787 -18.81 -42.88 10.72
C VAL A 787 -17.75 -42.45 9.72
N LEU A 788 -16.55 -43.03 9.80
CA LEU A 788 -15.45 -42.74 8.89
C LEU A 788 -15.82 -43.09 7.45
N GLU A 789 -16.40 -44.27 7.22
CA GLU A 789 -16.88 -44.70 5.91
C GLU A 789 -17.92 -43.71 5.34
N LEU A 790 -18.94 -43.38 6.13
CA LEU A 790 -20.01 -42.46 5.71
C LEU A 790 -19.49 -41.03 5.49
N ARG A 791 -18.62 -40.51 6.36
CA ARG A 791 -18.01 -39.18 6.19
C ARG A 791 -17.08 -39.12 4.98
N THR A 792 -16.33 -40.19 4.71
CA THR A 792 -15.50 -40.28 3.51
C THR A 792 -16.36 -40.24 2.24
N LYS A 793 -17.49 -40.96 2.23
CA LYS A 793 -18.44 -40.97 1.10
C LYS A 793 -19.13 -39.61 0.90
N VAL A 794 -19.54 -38.95 1.98
CA VAL A 794 -20.36 -37.72 1.91
C VAL A 794 -19.52 -36.45 1.79
N LEU A 795 -18.42 -36.35 2.53
CA LEU A 795 -17.60 -35.12 2.66
C LEU A 795 -16.25 -35.22 1.96
N GLY A 796 -15.82 -36.42 1.56
CA GLY A 796 -14.48 -36.67 1.05
C GLY A 796 -13.45 -37.00 2.14
N ALA A 797 -12.32 -37.57 1.72
CA ALA A 797 -11.26 -38.04 2.61
C ALA A 797 -10.48 -36.90 3.29
N GLU A 798 -10.35 -35.76 2.62
CA GLU A 798 -9.56 -34.60 3.05
C GLU A 798 -10.34 -33.64 3.97
N HIS A 799 -11.65 -33.84 4.11
CA HIS A 799 -12.47 -32.96 4.94
C HIS A 799 -12.11 -33.08 6.43
N LEU A 800 -12.03 -31.95 7.14
CA LEU A 800 -11.60 -31.89 8.55
C LEU A 800 -12.37 -32.83 9.49
N ASN A 801 -13.68 -32.95 9.31
CA ASN A 801 -14.51 -33.89 10.07
C ASN A 801 -14.18 -35.37 9.79
N THR A 802 -13.72 -35.70 8.58
CA THR A 802 -13.27 -37.07 8.22
C THR A 802 -11.94 -37.36 8.90
N LEU A 803 -10.99 -36.40 8.86
CA LEU A 803 -9.71 -36.48 9.58
C LEU A 803 -9.91 -36.62 11.10
N SER A 804 -10.85 -35.87 11.68
CA SER A 804 -11.22 -36.00 13.09
C SER A 804 -11.72 -37.41 13.44
N SER A 805 -12.54 -38.04 12.58
CA SER A 805 -12.99 -39.42 12.81
C SER A 805 -11.87 -40.45 12.68
N MET A 806 -10.91 -40.23 11.77
CA MET A 806 -9.71 -41.07 11.66
C MET A 806 -8.86 -40.96 12.93
N HIS A 807 -8.70 -39.75 13.45
CA HIS A 807 -8.02 -39.50 14.72
C HIS A 807 -8.72 -40.20 15.90
N ASP A 808 -10.04 -40.08 16.00
CA ASP A 808 -10.81 -40.75 17.06
C ASP A 808 -10.73 -42.29 16.97
N LEU A 809 -10.77 -42.86 15.75
CA LEU A 809 -10.57 -44.28 15.52
C LEU A 809 -9.17 -44.73 15.93
N ALA A 810 -8.13 -43.97 15.57
CA ALA A 810 -6.74 -44.27 15.94
C ALA A 810 -6.56 -44.29 17.46
N ARG A 811 -7.17 -43.33 18.17
CA ARG A 811 -7.17 -43.27 19.63
C ARG A 811 -7.90 -44.46 20.26
N ALA A 812 -9.02 -44.90 19.69
CA ALA A 812 -9.73 -46.08 20.15
C ALA A 812 -8.90 -47.36 19.95
N LEU A 813 -8.22 -47.51 18.82
CA LEU A 813 -7.31 -48.63 18.53
C LEU A 813 -6.11 -48.65 19.50
N TYR A 814 -5.53 -47.48 19.78
CA TYR A 814 -4.44 -47.33 20.76
C TYR A 814 -4.87 -47.79 22.16
N ARG A 815 -6.06 -47.38 22.61
CA ARG A 815 -6.61 -47.78 23.93
C ARG A 815 -6.93 -49.27 24.02
N GLN A 816 -7.16 -49.94 22.89
CA GLN A 816 -7.29 -51.39 22.80
C GLN A 816 -5.95 -52.14 22.75
N GLY A 817 -4.81 -51.42 22.73
CA GLY A 817 -3.48 -52.02 22.57
C GLY A 817 -3.13 -52.41 21.14
N GLN A 818 -3.93 -52.00 20.14
CA GLN A 818 -3.65 -52.25 18.72
C GLN A 818 -2.73 -51.17 18.15
N TYR A 819 -1.51 -51.07 18.68
CA TYR A 819 -0.59 -49.97 18.39
C TYR A 819 -0.21 -49.86 16.91
N VAL A 820 0.00 -50.97 16.21
CA VAL A 820 0.35 -50.97 14.78
C VAL A 820 -0.78 -50.38 13.93
N ALA A 821 -2.03 -50.72 14.23
CA ALA A 821 -3.20 -50.19 13.52
C ALA A 821 -3.44 -48.71 13.86
N ALA A 822 -3.21 -48.31 15.12
CA ALA A 822 -3.27 -46.91 15.55
C ALA A 822 -2.19 -46.06 14.87
N GLU A 823 -0.96 -46.56 14.79
CA GLU A 823 0.17 -45.88 14.13
C GLU A 823 -0.15 -45.65 12.64
N ALA A 824 -0.59 -46.68 11.94
CA ALA A 824 -0.96 -46.58 10.53
C ALA A 824 -2.05 -45.51 10.30
N MET A 825 -3.03 -45.43 11.21
CA MET A 825 -4.09 -44.44 11.13
C MET A 825 -3.60 -43.02 11.46
N HIS A 826 -2.77 -42.84 12.49
CA HIS A 826 -2.18 -41.54 12.84
C HIS A 826 -1.24 -41.01 11.76
N ARG A 827 -0.43 -41.87 11.12
CA ARG A 827 0.41 -41.50 9.96
C ARG A 827 -0.44 -40.95 8.81
N LYS A 828 -1.54 -41.64 8.49
CA LYS A 828 -2.46 -41.21 7.44
C LYS A 828 -3.15 -39.87 7.76
N VAL A 829 -3.52 -39.64 9.03
CA VAL A 829 -4.07 -38.34 9.46
C VAL A 829 -3.02 -37.24 9.36
N LEU A 830 -1.77 -37.50 9.75
CA LEU A 830 -0.70 -36.52 9.68
C LEU A 830 -0.39 -36.11 8.23
N GLU A 831 -0.31 -37.08 7.32
CA GLU A 831 -0.09 -36.83 5.89
C GLU A 831 -1.18 -35.92 5.31
N LEU A 832 -2.45 -36.30 5.48
CA LEU A 832 -3.58 -35.54 4.98
C LEU A 832 -3.74 -34.17 5.67
N ALA A 833 -3.49 -34.08 6.99
CA ALA A 833 -3.55 -32.80 7.69
C ALA A 833 -2.42 -31.86 7.24
N THR A 834 -1.23 -32.39 6.92
CA THR A 834 -0.12 -31.58 6.39
C THR A 834 -0.44 -31.04 5.00
N GLU A 835 -1.07 -31.85 4.15
CA GLU A 835 -1.48 -31.44 2.80
C GLU A 835 -2.61 -30.40 2.83
N VAL A 836 -3.63 -30.60 3.69
CA VAL A 836 -4.83 -29.75 3.72
C VAL A 836 -4.65 -28.49 4.55
N LEU A 837 -3.97 -28.58 5.70
CA LEU A 837 -3.87 -27.49 6.69
C LEU A 837 -2.48 -26.86 6.76
N GLY A 838 -1.45 -27.49 6.19
CA GLY A 838 -0.05 -27.09 6.34
C GLY A 838 0.59 -27.66 7.59
N ALA A 839 1.93 -27.68 7.60
CA ALA A 839 2.73 -28.31 8.65
C ALA A 839 2.62 -27.63 10.02
N GLU A 840 2.40 -26.31 10.06
CA GLU A 840 2.36 -25.51 11.30
C GLU A 840 0.97 -25.40 11.92
N HIS A 841 -0.07 -25.94 11.28
CA HIS A 841 -1.42 -25.83 11.81
C HIS A 841 -1.57 -26.63 13.12
N PRO A 842 -2.26 -26.10 14.17
CA PRO A 842 -2.38 -26.76 15.47
C PRO A 842 -2.87 -28.21 15.40
N ASN A 843 -3.80 -28.53 14.51
CA ASN A 843 -4.30 -29.90 14.34
C ASN A 843 -3.26 -30.85 13.72
N THR A 844 -2.37 -30.34 12.86
CA THR A 844 -1.24 -31.11 12.30
C THR A 844 -0.25 -31.42 13.42
N LEU A 845 0.08 -30.42 14.24
CA LEU A 845 0.95 -30.58 15.42
C LEU A 845 0.38 -31.56 16.45
N ILE A 846 -0.93 -31.51 16.72
CA ILE A 846 -1.61 -32.50 17.57
C ILE A 846 -1.44 -33.92 17.00
N SER A 847 -1.67 -34.08 15.69
CA SER A 847 -1.51 -35.38 15.02
C SER A 847 -0.07 -35.90 15.07
N MET A 848 0.94 -35.02 14.99
CA MET A 848 2.35 -35.37 15.20
C MET A 848 2.60 -35.86 16.63
N ASN A 849 2.09 -35.14 17.62
CA ASN A 849 2.23 -35.52 19.03
C ASN A 849 1.55 -36.87 19.32
N ASP A 850 0.39 -37.13 18.75
CA ASP A 850 -0.32 -38.39 18.95
C ASP A 850 0.37 -39.56 18.24
N LEU A 851 0.91 -39.36 17.03
CA LEU A 851 1.77 -40.35 16.38
C LEU A 851 3.01 -40.65 17.23
N ALA A 852 3.66 -39.62 17.79
CA ALA A 852 4.82 -39.76 18.66
C ALA A 852 4.51 -40.48 19.98
N ARG A 853 3.25 -40.49 20.44
CA ARG A 853 2.81 -41.27 21.61
C ARG A 853 2.58 -42.76 21.30
N VAL A 854 2.36 -43.10 20.03
CA VAL A 854 2.14 -44.49 19.59
C VAL A 854 3.45 -45.18 19.24
N LEU A 855 4.42 -44.42 18.68
CA LEU A 855 5.81 -44.82 18.48
C LEU A 855 6.56 -44.93 19.83
#